data_AF-A0A5C7J230-F1
#
_entry.id   AF-A0A5C7J230-F1
#
_cell.length_a   1.000
_cell.length_b   1.000
_cell.length_c   1.000
_cell.angle_alpha   90.00
_cell.angle_beta   90.00
_cell.angle_gamma   90.00
#
_symmetry.space_group_name_H-M   'P 1'
#
loop_
_entity.id
_entity.type
_entity.pdbx_description
1 polymer ?
#
loop_
_entity_poly.entity_id
_entity_poly.type
_entity_poly.pdbx_seq_one_letter_code
_entity_poly.pdbx_strand_id
1 'polypeptide(L)'
;MSGTIKVLNVAEKPSVAKSVSGILSRNQGLRVRDGRSRYNRLFEFNYSIRGQPCHMLFTSVTGHLMELEFEDRFRKWHSCDPLDLYHAPVRKFVPEDKLDIKRTLEEEARRCQWLVLWLDCDREGENIAFEVIDVCRAVNRHLTIRRARFSALIDREIHHAMQNLIDPNPWFSDAVDARQEIDLRIGASFTRFQTMLLRDKFVIDSATDDRNLVLSYGPCQFPTLGFVVERYWEVQSHEPEEFWTINCSHRSDEGVATFNWMRGHLFDYTCAVIVYEMCVQEPTATVTKVQHKEKLKYPPYPLNTIELEKRASRYFRMSSEHTMKVAEELYQAGFISYPRTETDCFSSRTDLHAIVQEQQEHPDWGSYAQRLLDLETGLWRNPGSGGHDDKAHPPIHPTKFSTGEHGWSQDHRTLYELVVRHFLACVSQPAVGAETTVEIDIAGELFSASGRVILERNYLDVYRYESWGGSMIPTYTVGQQFAPTSLTLDTGVTRPPSLLSEADLLSCMDKAGIGTDATMHDHIKKLLDRFYATKDSNTRFSPTNLGEALVMGYDDMGYELWKPNLRSMMEFDMKEVSVGNKSKDEVLATCLQQMKACFFDARLNKVKLLEAMAVFFERSNRAVGGDNYAAGEVVRQCDLCQESSMVLKKNRDGNFMVGCSGFPQCRNAIWLPGSILEAAVTSNICSSCNPGPVYLIQFKFRQIEIPPGFNANHLGCIGGCDDTLRQLIEICGTGSRMSARGRGPTTTSSNGQRSSNRHNACIHCQQTGHSSNDCPSQFSRSRNSQSPTNSQNGEPSVSCSTCGMPCVLRTANTANNRGRKFYSCPSQECNFFIWEDGVSNGNGGRSIPSTNRSAFNSGRRGGRGQSGHNRSHTADTTFVTATGDPVSNRCYVCGDPSHFANVCPNRGM
;
A
#
# COMPACT_ATOMS: atom_id res chain seq x y z
N MET A 1 2.00 -50.19 37.28
CA MET A 1 0.90 -49.28 36.91
C MET A 1 1.52 -47.94 36.58
N SER A 2 1.51 -47.52 35.32
CA SER A 2 2.08 -46.22 34.93
C SER A 2 1.24 -45.11 35.59
N GLY A 3 1.87 -44.27 36.42
CA GLY A 3 1.18 -43.17 37.10
C GLY A 3 0.64 -42.14 36.10
N THR A 4 -0.42 -41.44 36.47
CA THR A 4 -0.99 -40.35 35.64
C THR A 4 0.06 -39.26 35.42
N ILE A 5 0.35 -38.95 34.15
CA ILE A 5 1.31 -37.88 33.80
C ILE A 5 0.58 -36.55 33.65
N LYS A 6 1.23 -35.45 34.06
CA LYS A 6 0.75 -34.09 33.84
C LYS A 6 1.36 -33.53 32.55
N VAL A 7 0.50 -33.01 31.68
CA VAL A 7 0.86 -32.54 30.35
C VAL A 7 0.48 -31.07 30.21
N LEU A 8 1.48 -30.20 30.08
CA LEU A 8 1.25 -28.80 29.71
C LEU A 8 1.01 -28.74 28.20
N ASN A 9 -0.09 -28.10 27.78
CA ASN A 9 -0.45 -27.91 26.39
C ASN A 9 -0.52 -26.40 26.12
N VAL A 10 0.14 -25.92 25.07
CA VAL A 10 0.21 -24.48 24.77
C VAL A 10 -0.19 -24.23 23.33
N ALA A 11 -1.30 -23.49 23.12
CA ALA A 11 -1.72 -23.02 21.81
C ALA A 11 -1.27 -21.58 21.53
N GLU A 12 -1.33 -21.18 20.26
CA GLU A 12 -0.90 -19.84 19.82
C GLU A 12 -1.80 -18.71 20.33
N LYS A 13 -3.11 -18.98 20.46
CA LYS A 13 -4.14 -17.99 20.81
C LYS A 13 -5.13 -18.54 21.84
N PRO A 14 -5.76 -17.68 22.68
CA PRO A 14 -6.76 -18.12 23.66
C PRO A 14 -7.98 -18.82 23.04
N SER A 15 -8.39 -18.40 21.84
CA SER A 15 -9.49 -19.02 21.09
C SER A 15 -9.17 -20.48 20.75
N VAL A 16 -7.98 -20.74 20.22
CA VAL A 16 -7.51 -22.10 19.87
C VAL A 16 -7.43 -22.99 21.11
N ALA A 17 -6.84 -22.50 22.21
CA ALA A 17 -6.79 -23.28 23.46
C ALA A 17 -8.19 -23.65 23.97
N LYS A 18 -9.16 -22.73 23.89
CA LYS A 18 -10.55 -23.00 24.28
C LYS A 18 -11.20 -24.04 23.36
N SER A 19 -11.05 -23.91 22.04
CA SER A 19 -11.63 -24.85 21.07
C SER A 19 -11.06 -26.25 21.22
N VAL A 20 -9.73 -26.38 21.27
CA VAL A 20 -9.04 -27.67 21.38
C VAL A 20 -9.34 -28.36 22.71
N SER A 21 -9.33 -27.62 23.83
CA SER A 21 -9.67 -28.19 25.14
C SER A 21 -11.14 -28.63 25.21
N GLY A 22 -12.07 -27.88 24.61
CA GLY A 22 -13.48 -28.28 24.48
C GLY A 22 -13.66 -29.58 23.70
N ILE A 23 -12.95 -29.74 22.58
CA ILE A 23 -12.95 -30.96 21.75
C ILE A 23 -12.36 -32.14 22.54
N LEU A 24 -11.13 -32.02 23.04
CA LEU A 24 -10.43 -33.14 23.69
C LEU A 24 -11.13 -33.63 24.96
N SER A 25 -11.75 -32.71 25.71
CA SER A 25 -12.53 -33.06 26.91
C SER A 25 -13.96 -33.49 26.59
N ARG A 26 -14.44 -33.30 25.36
CA ARG A 26 -15.87 -33.37 24.98
C ARG A 26 -16.75 -32.50 25.89
N ASN A 27 -16.18 -31.41 26.40
CA ASN A 27 -16.74 -30.56 27.47
C ASN A 27 -17.13 -31.31 28.77
N GLN A 28 -16.57 -32.50 29.01
CA GLN A 28 -16.82 -33.30 30.20
C GLN A 28 -15.63 -33.24 31.16
N GLY A 29 -15.89 -32.91 32.42
CA GLY A 29 -14.84 -32.80 33.44
C GLY A 29 -13.83 -31.67 33.22
N LEU A 30 -14.13 -30.75 32.29
CA LEU A 30 -13.32 -29.57 31.98
C LEU A 30 -13.43 -28.54 33.11
N ARG A 31 -12.30 -28.28 33.79
CA ARG A 31 -12.19 -27.24 34.81
C ARG A 31 -11.44 -26.05 34.22
N VAL A 32 -11.95 -24.85 34.45
CA VAL A 32 -11.31 -23.61 33.99
C VAL A 32 -10.70 -22.89 35.19
N ARG A 33 -9.43 -22.52 35.08
CA ARG A 33 -8.67 -21.78 36.09
C ARG A 33 -8.08 -20.53 35.45
N ASP A 34 -8.00 -19.44 36.21
CA ASP A 34 -7.31 -18.24 35.74
C ASP A 34 -5.79 -18.45 35.74
N GLY A 35 -5.14 -17.94 34.70
CA GLY A 35 -3.68 -17.76 34.66
C GLY A 35 -3.30 -16.41 35.26
N ARG A 36 -2.02 -16.04 35.15
CA ARG A 36 -1.59 -14.68 35.54
C ARG A 36 -2.03 -13.63 34.51
N SER A 37 -2.10 -14.01 33.24
CA SER A 37 -2.66 -13.15 32.19
C SER A 37 -4.19 -13.24 32.22
N ARG A 38 -4.86 -12.09 32.14
CA ARG A 38 -6.33 -11.99 32.10
C ARG A 38 -6.96 -12.70 30.89
N TYR A 39 -6.20 -12.80 29.79
CA TYR A 39 -6.71 -13.31 28.52
C TYR A 39 -6.38 -14.80 28.30
N ASN A 40 -5.37 -15.34 29.00
CA ASN A 40 -4.86 -16.70 28.80
C ASN A 40 -5.27 -17.59 29.98
N ARG A 41 -6.44 -18.21 29.86
CA ARG A 41 -6.96 -19.14 30.88
C ARG A 41 -6.25 -20.50 30.82
N LEU A 42 -6.40 -21.28 31.88
CA LEU A 42 -6.02 -22.69 31.93
C LEU A 42 -7.27 -23.57 31.90
N PHE A 43 -7.19 -24.64 31.12
CA PHE A 43 -8.24 -25.65 30.97
C PHE A 43 -7.68 -27.00 31.41
N GLU A 44 -8.27 -27.59 32.45
CA GLU A 44 -7.82 -28.82 33.08
C GLU A 44 -8.82 -29.95 32.84
N PHE A 45 -8.34 -31.09 32.36
CA PHE A 45 -9.18 -32.29 32.12
C PHE A 45 -8.33 -33.55 32.05
N ASN A 46 -8.97 -34.72 32.14
CA ASN A 46 -8.27 -35.99 31.97
C ASN A 46 -8.39 -36.48 30.53
N TYR A 47 -7.31 -37.07 30.00
CA TYR A 47 -7.26 -37.63 28.66
C TYR A 47 -6.36 -38.87 28.63
N SER A 48 -6.42 -39.66 27.55
CA SER A 48 -5.55 -40.83 27.35
C SER A 48 -4.80 -40.71 26.03
N ILE A 49 -3.46 -40.72 26.10
CA ILE A 49 -2.59 -40.67 24.94
C ILE A 49 -2.03 -42.08 24.74
N ARG A 50 -2.44 -42.78 23.67
CA ARG A 50 -2.00 -44.17 23.39
C ARG A 50 -2.11 -45.11 24.61
N GLY A 51 -3.17 -44.95 25.41
CA GLY A 51 -3.41 -45.74 26.61
C GLY A 51 -2.75 -45.24 27.89
N GLN A 52 -1.88 -44.22 27.83
CA GLN A 52 -1.29 -43.58 29.00
C GLN A 52 -2.27 -42.55 29.61
N PRO A 53 -2.71 -42.73 30.88
CA PRO A 53 -3.55 -41.74 31.55
C PRO A 53 -2.79 -40.42 31.76
N CYS A 54 -3.43 -39.32 31.35
CA CYS A 54 -2.87 -37.98 31.38
C CYS A 54 -3.84 -37.02 32.06
N HIS A 55 -3.27 -36.09 32.84
CA HIS A 55 -3.95 -34.90 33.32
C HIS A 55 -3.46 -33.70 32.49
N MET A 56 -4.35 -33.16 31.67
CA MET A 56 -4.06 -32.12 30.70
C MET A 56 -4.22 -30.74 31.34
N LEU A 57 -3.21 -29.89 31.21
CA LEU A 57 -3.22 -28.47 31.58
C LEU A 57 -3.06 -27.67 30.30
N PHE A 58 -4.14 -27.13 29.76
CA PHE A 58 -4.14 -26.45 28.48
C PHE A 58 -4.18 -24.93 28.66
N THR A 59 -3.27 -24.19 28.03
CA THR A 59 -3.24 -22.73 28.03
C THR A 59 -2.80 -22.21 26.66
N SER A 60 -2.54 -20.91 26.53
CA SER A 60 -2.08 -20.32 25.28
C SER A 60 -1.10 -19.18 25.48
N VAL A 61 -0.41 -18.83 24.40
CA VAL A 61 0.22 -17.52 24.21
C VAL A 61 -0.75 -16.58 23.46
N THR A 62 -0.25 -15.47 22.92
CA THR A 62 -0.98 -14.51 22.09
C THR A 62 -0.12 -14.13 20.87
N GLY A 63 0.14 -15.11 19.99
CA GLY A 63 1.18 -15.02 18.97
C GLY A 63 2.59 -15.16 19.58
N HIS A 64 3.59 -14.53 18.96
CA HIS A 64 4.97 -14.50 19.49
C HIS A 64 5.01 -14.13 20.97
N LEU A 65 5.73 -14.91 21.76
CA LEU A 65 6.03 -14.67 23.16
C LEU A 65 7.28 -13.80 23.31
N MET A 66 8.20 -13.84 22.34
CA MET A 66 9.45 -13.09 22.34
C MET A 66 9.51 -12.05 21.22
N GLU A 67 10.38 -11.06 21.40
CA GLU A 67 10.76 -10.07 20.39
C GLU A 67 12.28 -10.07 20.23
N LEU A 68 12.74 -9.80 19.01
CA LEU A 68 14.16 -9.65 18.69
C LEU A 68 14.52 -8.16 18.66
N GLU A 69 15.52 -7.76 19.45
CA GLU A 69 16.05 -6.39 19.44
C GLU A 69 17.58 -6.37 19.48
N PHE A 70 18.16 -5.23 19.12
CA PHE A 70 19.58 -4.97 19.36
C PHE A 70 19.85 -4.76 20.86
N GLU A 71 21.07 -5.07 21.32
CA GLU A 71 21.52 -4.68 22.66
C GLU A 71 21.32 -3.17 22.93
N ASP A 72 21.10 -2.81 24.20
CA ASP A 72 20.69 -1.47 24.64
C ASP A 72 21.58 -0.33 24.11
N ARG A 73 22.89 -0.59 23.92
CA ARG A 73 23.85 0.39 23.37
C ARG A 73 23.60 0.75 21.90
N PHE A 74 22.93 -0.09 21.12
CA PHE A 74 22.61 0.13 19.70
C PHE A 74 21.15 0.53 19.46
N ARG A 75 20.32 0.49 20.51
CA ARG A 75 18.87 0.71 20.40
C ARG A 75 18.50 2.16 20.08
N LYS A 76 19.24 3.13 20.61
CA LYS A 76 19.01 4.56 20.31
C LYS A 76 19.54 4.88 18.91
N TRP A 77 18.78 5.64 18.13
CA TRP A 77 19.13 5.91 16.74
C TRP A 77 20.47 6.66 16.56
N HIS A 78 20.79 7.55 17.50
CA HIS A 78 22.04 8.33 17.51
C HIS A 78 23.16 7.71 18.35
N SER A 79 23.01 6.48 18.86
CA SER A 79 24.06 5.86 19.70
C SER A 79 25.10 5.05 18.91
N CYS A 80 24.88 4.80 17.62
CA CYS A 80 25.82 4.12 16.74
C CYS A 80 25.65 4.58 15.28
N ASP A 81 26.63 4.28 14.43
CA ASP A 81 26.45 4.43 12.99
C ASP A 81 25.47 3.35 12.49
N PRO A 82 24.51 3.65 11.60
CA PRO A 82 23.61 2.64 11.05
C PRO A 82 24.32 1.45 10.36
N LEU A 83 25.57 1.62 9.91
CA LEU A 83 26.41 0.54 9.38
C LEU A 83 26.79 -0.49 10.46
N ASP A 84 26.93 -0.07 11.72
CA ASP A 84 27.31 -0.94 12.83
C ASP A 84 26.22 -1.99 13.14
N LEU A 85 24.96 -1.70 12.77
CA LEU A 85 23.81 -2.59 13.01
C LEU A 85 23.89 -3.91 12.23
N TYR A 86 24.69 -3.99 11.18
CA TYR A 86 24.96 -5.26 10.47
C TYR A 86 25.72 -6.27 11.35
N HIS A 87 26.50 -5.79 12.33
CA HIS A 87 27.31 -6.62 13.23
C HIS A 87 26.87 -6.52 14.69
N ALA A 88 25.94 -5.60 15.00
CA ALA A 88 25.47 -5.39 16.36
C ALA A 88 24.83 -6.68 16.92
N PRO A 89 25.17 -7.08 18.16
CA PRO A 89 24.52 -8.21 18.81
C PRO A 89 23.02 -7.95 18.99
N VAL A 90 22.25 -9.01 18.74
CA VAL A 90 20.80 -9.06 18.94
C VAL A 90 20.47 -10.02 20.08
N ARG A 91 19.34 -9.78 20.76
CA ARG A 91 18.82 -10.65 21.80
C ARG A 91 17.32 -10.84 21.62
N LYS A 92 16.84 -12.05 21.93
CA LYS A 92 15.41 -12.30 22.15
C LYS A 92 15.04 -12.01 23.60
N PHE A 93 13.90 -11.37 23.81
CA PHE A 93 13.37 -11.12 25.14
C PHE A 93 11.84 -11.22 25.15
N VAL A 94 11.26 -11.47 26.32
CA VAL A 94 9.80 -11.42 26.50
C VAL A 94 9.40 -9.98 26.86
N PRO A 95 8.54 -9.32 26.06
CA PRO A 95 8.12 -7.94 26.33
C PRO A 95 7.24 -7.87 27.59
N GLU A 96 7.12 -6.66 28.15
CA GLU A 96 6.51 -6.41 29.46
C GLU A 96 5.05 -6.90 29.54
N ASP A 97 4.29 -6.70 28.47
CA ASP A 97 2.89 -7.11 28.33
C ASP A 97 2.70 -8.65 28.30
N LYS A 98 3.77 -9.41 28.01
CA LYS A 98 3.73 -10.88 27.94
C LYS A 98 4.39 -11.57 29.13
N LEU A 99 4.90 -10.81 30.11
CA LEU A 99 5.54 -11.39 31.31
C LEU A 99 4.60 -12.27 32.14
N ASP A 100 3.30 -11.97 32.17
CA ASP A 100 2.33 -12.79 32.88
C ASP A 100 2.06 -14.13 32.18
N ILE A 101 2.11 -14.15 30.85
CA ILE A 101 2.05 -15.39 30.06
C ILE A 101 3.29 -16.23 30.37
N LYS A 102 4.49 -15.64 30.27
CA LYS A 102 5.76 -16.31 30.62
C LYS A 102 5.71 -16.92 32.03
N ARG A 103 5.30 -16.13 33.04
CA ARG A 103 5.23 -16.60 34.44
C ARG A 103 4.26 -17.78 34.59
N THR A 104 3.12 -17.75 33.91
CA THR A 104 2.16 -18.86 33.89
C THR A 104 2.79 -20.13 33.29
N LEU A 105 3.46 -20.00 32.14
CA LEU A 105 4.15 -21.12 31.49
C LEU A 105 5.22 -21.73 32.38
N GLU A 106 6.04 -20.90 33.04
CA GLU A 106 7.06 -21.35 33.98
C GLU A 106 6.47 -22.08 35.20
N GLU A 107 5.36 -21.59 35.75
CA GLU A 107 4.69 -22.21 36.91
C GLU A 107 4.15 -23.61 36.59
N GLU A 108 3.49 -23.77 35.44
CA GLU A 108 2.95 -25.06 35.03
C GLU A 108 4.04 -26.03 34.54
N ALA A 109 5.05 -25.53 33.83
CA ALA A 109 6.18 -26.33 33.35
C ALA A 109 6.92 -27.05 34.48
N ARG A 110 7.07 -26.42 35.67
CA ARG A 110 7.68 -27.05 36.85
C ARG A 110 6.90 -28.26 37.39
N ARG A 111 5.60 -28.35 37.07
CA ARG A 111 4.69 -29.38 37.60
C ARG A 111 4.36 -30.47 36.58
N CYS A 112 4.75 -30.28 35.32
CA CYS A 112 4.43 -31.18 34.22
C CYS A 112 5.63 -32.06 33.85
N GLN A 113 5.33 -33.23 33.31
CA GLN A 113 6.34 -34.12 32.73
C GLN A 113 6.48 -33.87 31.22
N TRP A 114 5.37 -33.51 30.57
CA TRP A 114 5.31 -33.31 29.11
C TRP A 114 4.88 -31.88 28.78
N LEU A 115 5.38 -31.37 27.65
CA LEU A 115 4.94 -30.15 26.98
C LEU A 115 4.47 -30.54 25.57
N VAL A 116 3.22 -30.24 25.23
CA VAL A 116 2.64 -30.46 23.90
C VAL A 116 2.30 -29.12 23.27
N LEU A 117 2.84 -28.88 22.08
CA LEU A 117 2.76 -27.61 21.36
C LEU A 117 1.59 -27.68 20.35
N TRP A 118 0.65 -26.75 20.48
CA TRP A 118 -0.60 -26.63 19.72
C TRP A 118 -0.67 -25.30 18.95
N LEU A 119 0.47 -24.83 18.47
CA LEU A 119 0.54 -23.62 17.66
C LEU A 119 0.10 -23.93 16.23
N ASP A 120 -0.23 -22.91 15.44
CA ASP A 120 -0.62 -23.14 14.05
C ASP A 120 0.53 -23.83 13.29
N CYS A 121 0.23 -24.69 12.31
CA CYS A 121 1.23 -25.63 11.75
C CYS A 121 2.03 -25.07 10.57
N ASP A 122 2.31 -23.77 10.59
CA ASP A 122 3.20 -23.05 9.67
C ASP A 122 4.59 -22.79 10.29
N ARG A 123 5.45 -22.08 9.55
CA ARG A 123 6.80 -21.74 10.02
C ARG A 123 6.77 -20.79 11.23
N GLU A 124 5.87 -19.79 11.24
CA GLU A 124 5.73 -18.85 12.36
C GLU A 124 5.25 -19.56 13.62
N GLY A 125 4.21 -20.41 13.53
CA GLY A 125 3.73 -21.20 14.64
C GLY A 125 4.79 -22.16 15.19
N GLU A 126 5.65 -22.72 14.34
CA GLU A 126 6.80 -23.50 14.80
C GLU A 126 7.84 -22.63 15.54
N ASN A 127 8.13 -21.42 15.06
CA ASN A 127 9.03 -20.49 15.74
C ASN A 127 8.52 -20.09 17.14
N ILE A 128 7.24 -19.74 17.25
CA ILE A 128 6.59 -19.46 18.54
C ILE A 128 6.63 -20.71 19.44
N ALA A 129 6.57 -21.91 18.86
CA ALA A 129 6.68 -23.16 19.61
C ALA A 129 8.05 -23.25 20.29
N PHE A 130 9.13 -22.89 19.59
CA PHE A 130 10.48 -22.83 20.15
C PHE A 130 10.63 -21.73 21.23
N GLU A 131 9.98 -20.58 21.09
CA GLU A 131 9.95 -19.57 22.15
C GLU A 131 9.30 -20.12 23.45
N VAL A 132 8.22 -20.90 23.32
CA VAL A 132 7.57 -21.58 24.44
C VAL A 132 8.48 -22.66 25.03
N ILE A 133 9.16 -23.45 24.18
CA ILE A 133 10.14 -24.46 24.60
C ILE A 133 11.23 -23.81 25.46
N ASP A 134 11.78 -22.68 25.02
CA ASP A 134 12.87 -21.99 25.71
C ASP A 134 12.44 -21.52 27.11
N VAL A 135 11.26 -20.91 27.21
CA VAL A 135 10.69 -20.48 28.50
C VAL A 135 10.45 -21.66 29.43
N CYS A 136 9.86 -22.76 28.94
CA CYS A 136 9.56 -23.92 29.77
C CYS A 136 10.82 -24.70 30.18
N ARG A 137 11.78 -24.89 29.27
CA ARG A 137 13.05 -25.59 29.56
C ARG A 137 13.96 -24.81 30.51
N ALA A 138 13.84 -23.49 30.56
CA ALA A 138 14.58 -22.67 31.52
C ALA A 138 14.27 -23.05 32.98
N VAL A 139 13.06 -23.56 33.26
CA VAL A 139 12.62 -23.97 34.61
C VAL A 139 12.50 -25.48 34.80
N ASN A 140 12.37 -26.26 33.71
CA ASN A 140 12.33 -27.72 33.75
C ASN A 140 12.98 -28.34 32.50
N ARG A 141 14.27 -28.71 32.61
CA ARG A 141 15.04 -29.31 31.50
C ARG A 141 14.66 -30.74 31.16
N HIS A 142 13.89 -31.42 32.02
CA HIS A 142 13.48 -32.82 31.84
C HIS A 142 12.12 -32.98 31.15
N LEU A 143 11.52 -31.88 30.66
CA LEU A 143 10.27 -31.94 29.91
C LEU A 143 10.42 -32.79 28.64
N THR A 144 9.52 -33.74 28.47
CA THR A 144 9.31 -34.40 27.16
C THR A 144 8.52 -33.45 26.29
N ILE A 145 9.11 -33.01 25.17
CA ILE A 145 8.50 -32.03 24.28
C ILE A 145 7.94 -32.73 23.06
N ARG A 146 6.71 -32.39 22.70
CA ARG A 146 5.99 -32.95 21.56
C ARG A 146 5.23 -31.85 20.82
N ARG A 147 5.00 -32.06 19.53
CA ARG A 147 4.28 -31.17 18.63
C ARG A 147 3.03 -31.86 18.09
N ALA A 148 1.88 -31.22 18.28
CA ALA A 148 0.62 -31.65 17.66
C ALA A 148 0.51 -31.02 16.27
N ARG A 149 0.21 -31.82 15.24
CA ARG A 149 -0.01 -31.35 13.86
C ARG A 149 -1.46 -31.49 13.44
N PHE A 150 -2.06 -30.39 13.01
CA PHE A 150 -3.46 -30.29 12.61
C PHE A 150 -3.61 -29.26 11.49
N SER A 151 -4.68 -29.36 10.70
CA SER A 151 -5.00 -28.43 9.61
C SER A 151 -6.41 -27.83 9.73
N ALA A 152 -7.20 -28.29 10.71
CA ALA A 152 -8.51 -27.79 11.04
C ALA A 152 -8.82 -28.04 12.53
N LEU A 153 -9.60 -27.15 13.14
CA LEU A 153 -10.05 -27.27 14.53
C LEU A 153 -11.34 -28.09 14.64
N ILE A 154 -11.28 -29.36 14.21
CA ILE A 154 -12.42 -30.30 14.23
C ILE A 154 -12.11 -31.58 15.02
N ASP A 155 -13.15 -32.24 15.54
CA ASP A 155 -13.05 -33.38 16.47
C ASP A 155 -12.08 -34.48 15.98
N ARG A 156 -12.29 -34.95 14.74
CA ARG A 156 -11.46 -35.99 14.12
C ARG A 156 -9.99 -35.60 14.05
N GLU A 157 -9.69 -34.38 13.58
CA GLU A 157 -8.30 -33.94 13.39
C GLU A 157 -7.58 -33.72 14.71
N ILE A 158 -8.23 -33.08 15.67
CA ILE A 158 -7.63 -32.77 16.97
C ILE A 158 -7.35 -34.06 17.76
N HIS A 159 -8.27 -35.02 17.75
CA HIS A 159 -8.01 -36.33 18.34
C HIS A 159 -6.91 -37.09 17.61
N HIS A 160 -6.89 -37.07 16.27
CA HIS A 160 -5.82 -37.69 15.49
C HIS A 160 -4.45 -37.07 15.79
N ALA A 161 -4.35 -35.74 15.86
CA ALA A 161 -3.13 -35.02 16.21
C ALA A 161 -2.60 -35.43 17.58
N MET A 162 -3.49 -35.53 18.58
CA MET A 162 -3.13 -35.92 19.94
C MET A 162 -2.61 -37.36 20.04
N GLN A 163 -3.10 -38.26 19.18
CA GLN A 163 -2.63 -39.66 19.14
C GLN A 163 -1.37 -39.84 18.27
N ASN A 164 -1.01 -38.85 17.45
CA ASN A 164 0.10 -38.90 16.50
C ASN A 164 1.07 -37.72 16.68
N LEU A 165 1.40 -37.42 17.93
CA LEU A 165 2.38 -36.40 18.28
C LEU A 165 3.75 -36.70 17.66
N ILE A 166 4.39 -35.64 17.17
CA ILE A 166 5.74 -35.70 16.59
C ILE A 166 6.72 -34.84 17.41
N ASP A 167 7.97 -34.74 16.96
CA ASP A 167 8.94 -33.81 17.51
C ASP A 167 8.84 -32.46 16.80
N PRO A 168 9.05 -31.32 17.51
CA PRO A 168 9.07 -30.01 16.89
C PRO A 168 10.25 -29.87 15.92
N ASN A 169 10.06 -29.12 14.84
CA ASN A 169 11.02 -28.96 13.76
C ASN A 169 11.90 -27.70 13.95
N PRO A 170 13.17 -27.84 14.38
CA PRO A 170 14.05 -26.70 14.60
C PRO A 170 14.36 -25.91 13.32
N TRP A 171 14.38 -26.58 12.16
CA TRP A 171 14.71 -25.92 10.88
C TRP A 171 13.66 -24.90 10.45
N PHE A 172 12.39 -25.14 10.75
CA PHE A 172 11.33 -24.16 10.51
C PHE A 172 11.51 -22.94 11.42
N SER A 173 11.83 -23.15 12.69
CA SER A 173 12.12 -22.06 13.62
C SER A 173 13.36 -21.27 13.20
N ASP A 174 14.43 -21.95 12.77
CA ASP A 174 15.68 -21.32 12.32
C ASP A 174 15.47 -20.46 11.07
N ALA A 175 14.61 -20.90 10.13
CA ALA A 175 14.27 -20.13 8.93
C ALA A 175 13.56 -18.81 9.30
N VAL A 176 12.60 -18.85 10.23
CA VAL A 176 11.92 -17.64 10.73
C VAL A 176 12.90 -16.73 11.47
N ASP A 177 13.78 -17.30 12.29
CA ASP A 177 14.79 -16.52 13.00
C ASP A 177 15.77 -15.82 12.06
N ALA A 178 16.21 -16.52 11.00
CA ALA A 178 17.01 -15.93 9.94
C ALA A 178 16.27 -14.74 9.31
N ARG A 179 15.01 -14.92 8.93
CA ARG A 179 14.15 -13.87 8.36
C ARG A 179 14.02 -12.66 9.28
N GLN A 180 13.66 -12.89 10.54
CA GLN A 180 13.48 -11.83 11.54
C GLN A 180 14.76 -11.02 11.74
N GLU A 181 15.93 -11.68 11.81
CA GLU A 181 17.20 -11.00 11.99
C GLU A 181 17.66 -10.25 10.73
N ILE A 182 17.48 -10.82 9.54
CA ILE A 182 17.73 -10.16 8.24
C ILE A 182 16.87 -8.90 8.13
N ASP A 183 15.56 -9.03 8.35
CA ASP A 183 14.60 -7.94 8.27
C ASP A 183 14.92 -6.84 9.31
N LEU A 184 15.28 -7.21 10.55
CA LEU A 184 15.67 -6.27 11.61
C LEU A 184 16.94 -5.49 11.23
N ARG A 185 18.00 -6.19 10.81
CA ARG A 185 19.30 -5.57 10.51
C ARG A 185 19.19 -4.64 9.31
N ILE A 186 18.70 -5.16 8.18
CA ILE A 186 18.56 -4.37 6.95
C ILE A 186 17.57 -3.23 7.17
N GLY A 187 16.38 -3.55 7.72
CA GLY A 187 15.32 -2.58 7.94
C GLY A 187 15.78 -1.44 8.84
N ALA A 188 16.42 -1.74 9.98
CA ALA A 188 16.92 -0.71 10.89
C ALA A 188 18.04 0.14 10.26
N SER A 189 19.01 -0.48 9.57
CA SER A 189 20.12 0.24 8.92
C SER A 189 19.62 1.25 7.90
N PHE A 190 18.83 0.80 6.92
CA PHE A 190 18.32 1.67 5.84
C PHE A 190 17.29 2.68 6.37
N THR A 191 16.38 2.27 7.25
CA THR A 191 15.38 3.19 7.86
C THR A 191 16.06 4.33 8.59
N ARG A 192 17.05 4.04 9.46
CA ARG A 192 17.78 5.07 10.20
C ARG A 192 18.54 5.98 9.24
N PHE A 193 19.26 5.40 8.28
CA PHE A 193 20.01 6.16 7.27
C PHE A 193 19.12 7.15 6.51
N GLN A 194 18.06 6.68 5.85
CA GLN A 194 17.25 7.53 5.00
C GLN A 194 16.39 8.52 5.80
N THR A 195 15.87 8.10 6.96
CA THR A 195 15.11 9.01 7.83
C THR A 195 16.00 10.14 8.35
N MET A 196 17.18 9.82 8.90
CA MET A 196 18.10 10.85 9.40
C MET A 196 18.67 11.73 8.29
N LEU A 197 18.80 11.19 7.08
CA LEU A 197 19.29 11.94 5.92
C LEU A 197 18.27 12.96 5.41
N LEU A 198 16.99 12.57 5.34
CA LEU A 198 15.96 13.29 4.58
C LEU A 198 15.00 14.11 5.43
N ARG A 199 14.63 13.60 6.62
CA ARG A 199 13.55 14.16 7.46
C ARG A 199 13.71 15.65 7.74
N ASP A 200 14.91 16.09 8.15
CA ASP A 200 15.15 17.48 8.54
C ASP A 200 15.49 18.37 7.33
N LYS A 201 15.70 17.78 6.15
CA LYS A 201 16.12 18.49 4.93
C LYS A 201 14.97 18.85 4.02
N PHE A 202 13.81 18.21 4.15
CA PHE A 202 12.66 18.41 3.28
C PHE A 202 11.39 18.63 4.10
N VAL A 203 10.50 19.47 3.61
CA VAL A 203 9.13 19.58 4.13
C VAL A 203 8.34 18.46 3.47
N ILE A 204 8.13 17.37 4.21
CA ILE A 204 7.39 16.20 3.73
C ILE A 204 6.03 16.25 4.38
N ASP A 205 5.02 16.68 3.62
CA ASP A 205 3.63 16.71 4.07
C ASP A 205 3.17 15.28 4.38
N SER A 206 3.17 14.91 5.66
CA SER A 206 2.63 13.65 6.12
C SER A 206 1.30 13.90 6.82
N ALA A 207 0.31 13.03 6.60
CA ALA A 207 -0.98 13.07 7.29
C ALA A 207 -0.87 12.82 8.81
N THR A 208 0.33 12.50 9.30
CA THR A 208 0.65 12.29 10.71
C THR A 208 1.44 13.46 11.28
N ASP A 209 1.31 13.68 12.59
CA ASP A 209 2.00 14.74 13.34
C ASP A 209 3.49 14.84 12.94
N ASP A 210 3.90 16.02 12.46
CA ASP A 210 5.16 16.37 11.78
C ASP A 210 6.44 15.97 12.56
N ARG A 211 6.27 15.59 13.84
CA ARG A 211 7.33 15.26 14.80
C ARG A 211 7.74 13.78 14.80
N ASN A 212 7.05 12.89 14.10
CA ASN A 212 7.32 11.44 14.12
C ASN A 212 7.47 10.77 12.74
N LEU A 213 7.72 11.54 11.68
CA LEU A 213 7.92 10.96 10.33
C LEU A 213 9.12 10.01 10.31
N VAL A 214 8.84 8.72 10.12
CA VAL A 214 9.82 7.63 9.94
C VAL A 214 9.72 7.14 8.51
N LEU A 215 10.81 7.28 7.77
CA LEU A 215 10.95 6.76 6.42
C LEU A 215 11.46 5.32 6.53
N SER A 216 10.54 4.36 6.66
CA SER A 216 10.87 2.93 6.76
C SER A 216 11.43 2.36 5.47
N TYR A 217 12.43 1.49 5.59
CA TYR A 217 12.87 0.59 4.55
C TYR A 217 12.64 -0.86 5.01
N GLY A 218 12.20 -1.72 4.10
CA GLY A 218 12.11 -3.15 4.33
C GLY A 218 12.53 -3.92 3.07
N PRO A 219 13.28 -5.03 3.20
CA PRO A 219 13.85 -5.74 2.04
C PRO A 219 12.78 -6.32 1.10
N CYS A 220 11.57 -6.64 1.57
CA CYS A 220 10.44 -7.01 0.71
C CYS A 220 9.48 -5.83 0.43
N GLN A 221 9.38 -4.87 1.37
CA GLN A 221 8.55 -3.68 1.21
C GLN A 221 9.02 -2.85 0.01
N PHE A 222 10.33 -2.63 -0.12
CA PHE A 222 10.90 -1.77 -1.15
C PHE A 222 10.69 -2.32 -2.58
N PRO A 223 10.92 -3.62 -2.88
CA PRO A 223 10.59 -4.14 -4.20
C PRO A 223 9.08 -4.25 -4.49
N THR A 224 8.26 -4.41 -3.45
CA THR A 224 6.80 -4.33 -3.62
C THR A 224 6.37 -2.92 -4.06
N LEU A 225 6.97 -1.87 -3.48
CA LEU A 225 6.81 -0.49 -3.95
C LEU A 225 7.33 -0.31 -5.38
N GLY A 226 8.45 -0.97 -5.69
CA GLY A 226 9.05 -1.03 -7.02
C GLY A 226 8.06 -1.40 -8.12
N PHE A 227 7.26 -2.46 -7.95
CA PHE A 227 6.23 -2.84 -8.92
C PHE A 227 5.18 -1.74 -9.15
N VAL A 228 4.78 -1.04 -8.09
CA VAL A 228 3.78 0.04 -8.17
C VAL A 228 4.37 1.24 -8.92
N VAL A 229 5.61 1.63 -8.61
CA VAL A 229 6.31 2.75 -9.27
C VAL A 229 6.61 2.42 -10.73
N GLU A 230 7.08 1.20 -11.02
CA GLU A 230 7.37 0.74 -12.38
C GLU A 230 6.12 0.81 -13.26
N ARG A 231 4.99 0.24 -12.82
CA ARG A 231 3.73 0.35 -13.57
C ARG A 231 3.29 1.80 -13.73
N TYR A 232 3.49 2.63 -12.71
CA TYR A 232 3.16 4.05 -12.80
C TYR A 232 3.99 4.77 -13.87
N TRP A 233 5.30 4.51 -13.92
CA TRP A 233 6.18 5.06 -14.96
C TRP A 233 5.87 4.52 -16.36
N GLU A 234 5.53 3.24 -16.51
CA GLU A 234 5.03 2.67 -17.77
C GLU A 234 3.80 3.45 -18.27
N VAL A 235 2.86 3.78 -17.37
CA VAL A 235 1.67 4.55 -17.71
C VAL A 235 2.00 6.00 -18.09
N GLN A 236 2.91 6.66 -17.35
CA GLN A 236 3.28 8.06 -17.60
C GLN A 236 4.15 8.25 -18.85
N SER A 237 4.95 7.24 -19.22
CA SER A 237 5.86 7.28 -20.37
C SER A 237 5.20 6.83 -21.68
N HIS A 238 3.98 6.29 -21.62
CA HIS A 238 3.23 5.87 -22.80
C HIS A 238 2.90 7.07 -23.70
N GLU A 239 3.42 7.05 -24.92
CA GLU A 239 3.05 7.98 -25.98
C GLU A 239 1.98 7.32 -26.86
N PRO A 240 0.74 7.86 -26.91
CA PRO A 240 -0.32 7.26 -27.70
C PRO A 240 -0.01 7.32 -29.20
N GLU A 241 -0.11 6.17 -29.87
CA GLU A 241 0.10 6.04 -31.32
C GLU A 241 -1.23 5.73 -32.00
N GLU A 242 -1.54 6.48 -33.06
CA GLU A 242 -2.71 6.21 -33.90
C GLU A 242 -2.48 4.95 -34.72
N PHE A 243 -3.51 4.13 -34.83
CA PHE A 243 -3.52 2.96 -35.70
C PHE A 243 -4.83 2.86 -36.45
N TRP A 244 -4.82 2.09 -37.54
CA TRP A 244 -5.97 1.83 -38.37
C TRP A 244 -6.16 0.32 -38.56
N THR A 245 -7.41 -0.12 -38.48
CA THR A 245 -7.80 -1.52 -38.67
C THR A 245 -9.00 -1.59 -39.59
N ILE A 246 -9.09 -2.65 -40.39
CA ILE A 246 -10.23 -2.88 -41.27
C ILE A 246 -11.21 -3.78 -40.55
N ASN A 247 -12.45 -3.33 -40.37
CA ASN A 247 -13.51 -4.11 -39.76
C ASN A 247 -14.55 -4.50 -40.80
N CYS A 248 -14.85 -5.79 -40.87
CA CYS A 248 -15.85 -6.35 -41.76
C CYS A 248 -17.01 -6.91 -40.93
N SER A 249 -18.26 -6.56 -41.26
CA SER A 249 -19.43 -7.20 -40.67
C SER A 249 -20.35 -7.77 -41.74
N HIS A 250 -21.00 -8.88 -41.42
CA HIS A 250 -21.99 -9.51 -42.27
C HIS A 250 -23.22 -9.88 -41.45
N ARG A 251 -24.38 -9.36 -41.89
CA ARG A 251 -25.70 -9.64 -41.34
C ARG A 251 -26.41 -10.62 -42.25
N SER A 252 -26.91 -11.68 -41.64
CA SER A 252 -27.78 -12.69 -42.24
C SER A 252 -29.03 -12.88 -41.39
N ASP A 253 -29.94 -13.73 -41.83
CA ASP A 253 -31.13 -14.11 -41.06
C ASP A 253 -30.78 -14.82 -39.74
N GLU A 254 -29.61 -15.45 -39.67
CA GLU A 254 -29.10 -16.15 -38.48
C GLU A 254 -28.41 -15.22 -37.47
N GLY A 255 -28.13 -13.97 -37.85
CA GLY A 255 -27.47 -12.99 -36.99
C GLY A 255 -26.35 -12.21 -37.67
N VAL A 256 -25.47 -11.61 -36.86
CA VAL A 256 -24.35 -10.78 -37.32
C VAL A 256 -23.02 -11.42 -36.94
N ALA A 257 -22.11 -11.53 -37.91
CA ALA A 257 -20.70 -11.81 -37.65
C ALA A 257 -19.86 -10.55 -37.85
N THR A 258 -18.95 -10.31 -36.92
CA THR A 258 -17.87 -9.31 -37.06
C THR A 258 -16.57 -10.06 -37.29
N PHE A 259 -15.94 -9.80 -38.44
CA PHE A 259 -14.68 -10.38 -38.86
C PHE A 259 -13.56 -9.37 -38.59
N ASN A 260 -12.62 -9.77 -37.74
CA ASN A 260 -11.45 -8.98 -37.40
C ASN A 260 -10.35 -9.24 -38.43
N TRP A 261 -9.73 -8.17 -38.93
CA TRP A 261 -8.62 -8.27 -39.86
C TRP A 261 -7.42 -9.00 -39.25
N MET A 262 -6.91 -10.01 -39.95
CA MET A 262 -5.87 -10.90 -39.40
C MET A 262 -4.49 -10.23 -39.32
N ARG A 263 -4.27 -9.10 -39.99
CA ARG A 263 -3.08 -8.26 -39.75
C ARG A 263 -3.17 -7.47 -38.43
N GLY A 264 -4.33 -7.44 -37.79
CA GLY A 264 -4.58 -6.61 -36.62
C GLY A 264 -4.79 -5.16 -37.03
N HIS A 265 -3.76 -4.34 -36.91
CA HIS A 265 -3.80 -2.91 -37.23
C HIS A 265 -2.47 -2.45 -37.84
N LEU A 266 -2.50 -1.32 -38.54
CA LEU A 266 -1.32 -0.63 -39.07
C LEU A 266 -1.18 0.76 -38.45
N PHE A 267 0.06 1.18 -38.21
CA PHE A 267 0.40 2.53 -37.73
C PHE A 267 0.65 3.54 -38.86
N ASP A 268 0.51 3.12 -40.12
CA ASP A 268 0.64 4.01 -41.27
C ASP A 268 -0.72 4.12 -42.00
N TYR A 269 -1.26 5.33 -42.01
CA TYR A 269 -2.56 5.61 -42.62
C TYR A 269 -2.56 5.30 -44.12
N THR A 270 -1.49 5.66 -44.85
CA THR A 270 -1.43 5.45 -46.31
C THR A 270 -1.46 3.97 -46.67
N CYS A 271 -0.70 3.14 -45.95
CA CYS A 271 -0.72 1.69 -46.12
C CYS A 271 -2.09 1.10 -45.80
N ALA A 272 -2.71 1.53 -44.69
CA ALA A 272 -4.03 1.04 -44.30
C ALA A 272 -5.11 1.43 -45.32
N VAL A 273 -5.07 2.65 -45.85
CA VAL A 273 -5.98 3.13 -46.90
C VAL A 273 -5.79 2.36 -48.20
N ILE A 274 -4.57 2.12 -48.66
CA ILE A 274 -4.32 1.36 -49.90
C ILE A 274 -4.95 -0.03 -49.79
N VAL A 275 -4.73 -0.73 -48.68
CA VAL A 275 -5.29 -2.07 -48.46
C VAL A 275 -6.82 -2.02 -48.35
N TYR A 276 -7.36 -1.01 -47.66
CA TYR A 276 -8.80 -0.80 -47.55
C TYR A 276 -9.44 -0.51 -48.92
N GLU A 277 -8.83 0.34 -49.75
CA GLU A 277 -9.33 0.65 -51.10
C GLU A 277 -9.35 -0.59 -52.00
N MET A 278 -8.35 -1.47 -51.89
CA MET A 278 -8.37 -2.77 -52.57
C MET A 278 -9.58 -3.60 -52.16
N CYS A 279 -9.86 -3.67 -50.85
CA CYS A 279 -11.01 -4.40 -50.32
C CYS A 279 -12.35 -3.76 -50.74
N VAL A 280 -12.43 -2.43 -50.89
CA VAL A 280 -13.64 -1.74 -51.36
C VAL A 280 -13.86 -1.93 -52.86
N GLN A 281 -12.79 -2.00 -53.65
CA GLN A 281 -12.86 -2.26 -55.09
C GLN A 281 -13.31 -3.68 -55.40
N GLU A 282 -12.86 -4.66 -54.61
CA GLU A 282 -13.24 -6.08 -54.73
C GLU A 282 -13.86 -6.61 -53.41
N PRO A 283 -15.08 -6.16 -53.04
CA PRO A 283 -15.62 -6.38 -51.70
C PRO A 283 -16.21 -7.78 -51.49
N THR A 284 -16.15 -8.67 -52.48
CA THR A 284 -16.74 -10.00 -52.34
C THR A 284 -15.91 -10.84 -51.38
N ALA A 285 -16.48 -11.16 -50.22
CA ALA A 285 -15.85 -12.04 -49.25
C ALA A 285 -16.01 -13.49 -49.67
N THR A 286 -14.91 -14.24 -49.72
CA THR A 286 -14.91 -15.68 -49.96
C THR A 286 -14.51 -16.41 -48.68
N VAL A 287 -15.34 -17.34 -48.21
CA VAL A 287 -15.02 -18.18 -47.05
C VAL A 287 -13.91 -19.16 -47.42
N THR A 288 -12.73 -18.99 -46.84
CA THR A 288 -11.55 -19.82 -47.12
C THR A 288 -11.44 -20.99 -46.16
N LYS A 289 -11.91 -20.83 -44.92
CA LYS A 289 -11.82 -21.86 -43.88
C LYS A 289 -12.95 -21.75 -42.86
N VAL A 290 -13.50 -22.90 -42.48
CA VAL A 290 -14.43 -23.05 -41.36
C VAL A 290 -13.88 -24.14 -40.47
N GLN A 291 -13.59 -23.81 -39.20
CA GLN A 291 -13.02 -24.73 -38.23
C GLN A 291 -13.94 -24.83 -37.02
N HIS A 292 -14.38 -26.05 -36.72
CA HIS A 292 -15.09 -26.37 -35.49
C HIS A 292 -14.11 -27.04 -34.52
N LYS A 293 -14.08 -26.55 -33.28
CA LYS A 293 -13.24 -27.12 -32.23
C LYS A 293 -14.00 -27.15 -30.92
N GLU A 294 -14.05 -28.33 -30.30
CA GLU A 294 -14.43 -28.43 -28.90
C GLU A 294 -13.37 -27.74 -28.03
N LYS A 295 -13.84 -26.90 -27.12
CA LYS A 295 -13.04 -26.21 -26.12
C LYS A 295 -13.53 -26.63 -24.75
N LEU A 296 -12.60 -26.74 -23.83
CA LEU A 296 -12.89 -26.97 -22.42
C LEU A 296 -12.47 -25.73 -21.64
N LYS A 297 -13.31 -25.30 -20.71
CA LYS A 297 -12.90 -24.40 -19.64
C LYS A 297 -12.79 -25.20 -18.36
N TYR A 298 -11.56 -25.39 -17.91
CA TYR A 298 -11.30 -26.17 -16.71
C TYR A 298 -11.72 -25.42 -15.44
N PRO A 299 -12.21 -26.13 -14.41
CA PRO A 299 -12.39 -25.55 -13.09
C PRO A 299 -11.05 -25.09 -12.50
N PRO A 300 -11.07 -24.21 -11.50
CA PRO A 300 -9.84 -23.79 -10.83
C PRO A 300 -9.13 -24.95 -10.13
N TYR A 301 -7.83 -24.82 -9.93
CA TYR A 301 -7.07 -25.70 -9.04
C TYR A 301 -7.51 -25.51 -7.59
N PRO A 302 -7.29 -26.50 -6.70
CA PRO A 302 -7.53 -26.35 -5.27
C PRO A 302 -6.95 -25.07 -4.69
N LEU A 303 -7.70 -24.45 -3.78
CA LEU A 303 -7.46 -23.08 -3.33
C LEU A 303 -6.25 -23.00 -2.40
N ASN A 304 -5.26 -22.19 -2.76
CA ASN A 304 -4.17 -21.79 -1.85
C ASN A 304 -4.38 -20.35 -1.36
N THR A 305 -3.50 -19.86 -0.48
CA THR A 305 -3.63 -18.51 0.11
C THR A 305 -3.63 -17.41 -0.94
N ILE A 306 -2.71 -17.48 -1.91
CA ILE A 306 -2.54 -16.44 -2.92
C ILE A 306 -3.78 -16.36 -3.83
N GLU A 307 -4.32 -17.50 -4.25
CA GLU A 307 -5.54 -17.54 -5.05
C GLU A 307 -6.77 -17.09 -4.25
N LEU A 308 -6.86 -17.37 -2.95
CA LEU A 308 -7.90 -16.83 -2.08
C LEU A 308 -7.84 -15.30 -2.05
N GLU A 309 -6.68 -14.71 -1.77
CA GLU A 309 -6.48 -13.26 -1.71
C GLU A 309 -6.77 -12.59 -3.07
N LYS A 310 -6.24 -13.14 -4.17
CA LYS A 310 -6.47 -12.63 -5.53
C LYS A 310 -7.97 -12.66 -5.89
N ARG A 311 -8.68 -13.75 -5.56
CA ARG A 311 -10.11 -13.90 -5.88
C ARG A 311 -10.99 -13.02 -5.00
N ALA A 312 -10.71 -12.93 -3.70
CA ALA A 312 -11.42 -12.04 -2.80
C ALA A 312 -11.26 -10.57 -3.22
N SER A 313 -10.07 -10.17 -3.65
CA SER A 313 -9.80 -8.85 -4.22
C SER A 313 -10.60 -8.61 -5.51
N ARG A 314 -10.54 -9.54 -6.48
CA ARG A 314 -11.24 -9.39 -7.78
C ARG A 314 -12.76 -9.37 -7.66
N TYR A 315 -13.32 -10.29 -6.86
CA TYR A 315 -14.78 -10.50 -6.83
C TYR A 315 -15.48 -9.62 -5.80
N PHE A 316 -14.82 -9.31 -4.69
CA PHE A 316 -15.45 -8.64 -3.55
C PHE A 316 -14.78 -7.32 -3.17
N ARG A 317 -13.71 -6.91 -3.87
CA ARG A 317 -12.89 -5.73 -3.53
C ARG A 317 -12.35 -5.78 -2.09
N MET A 318 -12.17 -7.00 -1.57
CA MET A 318 -11.62 -7.23 -0.24
C MET A 318 -10.10 -7.09 -0.30
N SER A 319 -9.50 -6.34 0.62
CA SER A 319 -8.03 -6.29 0.70
C SER A 319 -7.45 -7.65 1.09
N SER A 320 -6.21 -7.91 0.69
CA SER A 320 -5.49 -9.14 1.05
C SER A 320 -5.40 -9.33 2.57
N GLU A 321 -5.10 -8.26 3.32
CA GLU A 321 -5.05 -8.31 4.79
C GLU A 321 -6.41 -8.60 5.43
N HIS A 322 -7.48 -7.94 4.97
CA HIS A 322 -8.82 -8.20 5.51
C HIS A 322 -9.30 -9.60 5.15
N THR A 323 -8.96 -10.08 3.95
CA THR A 323 -9.24 -11.47 3.53
C THR A 323 -8.59 -12.47 4.48
N MET A 324 -7.30 -12.30 4.79
CA MET A 324 -6.60 -13.20 5.69
C MET A 324 -7.10 -13.13 7.12
N LYS A 325 -7.50 -11.94 7.59
CA LYS A 325 -8.15 -11.79 8.90
C LYS A 325 -9.45 -12.59 8.97
N VAL A 326 -10.34 -12.45 7.99
CA VAL A 326 -11.63 -13.18 7.97
C VAL A 326 -11.41 -14.68 7.80
N ALA A 327 -10.45 -15.10 6.97
CA ALA A 327 -10.11 -16.51 6.79
C ALA A 327 -9.60 -17.14 8.10
N GLU A 328 -8.73 -16.43 8.81
CA GLU A 328 -8.21 -16.84 10.12
C GLU A 328 -9.35 -16.98 11.16
N GLU A 329 -10.30 -16.04 11.18
CA GLU A 329 -11.48 -16.10 12.05
C GLU A 329 -12.38 -17.32 11.72
N LEU A 330 -12.59 -17.63 10.43
CA LEU A 330 -13.33 -18.81 9.98
C LEU A 330 -12.62 -20.13 10.33
N TYR A 331 -11.30 -20.18 10.19
CA TYR A 331 -10.47 -21.32 10.57
C TYR A 331 -10.51 -21.58 12.09
N GLN A 332 -10.34 -20.52 12.90
CA GLN A 332 -10.39 -20.64 14.35
C GLN A 332 -11.77 -21.09 14.87
N ALA A 333 -12.83 -20.82 14.10
CA ALA A 333 -14.18 -21.30 14.35
C ALA A 333 -14.46 -22.69 13.74
N GLY A 334 -13.52 -23.28 13.00
CA GLY A 334 -13.56 -24.64 12.47
C GLY A 334 -14.33 -24.79 11.15
N PHE A 335 -14.62 -23.71 10.42
CA PHE A 335 -15.41 -23.73 9.18
C PHE A 335 -14.59 -23.97 7.93
N ILE A 336 -13.33 -23.56 7.93
CA ILE A 336 -12.38 -23.81 6.85
C ILE A 336 -11.09 -24.41 7.39
N SER A 337 -10.35 -25.10 6.54
CA SER A 337 -8.98 -25.51 6.84
C SER A 337 -8.05 -24.31 6.96
N TYR A 338 -6.86 -24.54 7.50
CA TYR A 338 -5.87 -23.52 7.76
C TYR A 338 -5.56 -22.67 6.50
N PRO A 339 -5.70 -21.33 6.56
CA PRO A 339 -5.74 -20.50 5.36
C PRO A 339 -4.36 -19.99 4.90
N ARG A 340 -3.27 -20.35 5.59
CA ARG A 340 -1.88 -20.02 5.21
C ARG A 340 -1.21 -21.28 4.67
N THR A 341 -1.40 -21.54 3.38
CA THR A 341 -0.86 -22.72 2.68
C THR A 341 -0.51 -22.37 1.23
N GLU A 342 0.60 -22.91 0.75
CA GLU A 342 0.98 -22.88 -0.66
C GLU A 342 0.39 -24.08 -1.44
N THR A 343 -0.22 -25.03 -0.74
CA THR A 343 -0.70 -26.29 -1.32
C THR A 343 -1.92 -26.07 -2.21
N ASP A 344 -1.80 -26.50 -3.47
CA ASP A 344 -2.86 -26.45 -4.48
C ASP A 344 -3.23 -27.84 -5.00
N CYS A 345 -3.04 -28.86 -4.17
CA CYS A 345 -3.40 -30.23 -4.47
C CYS A 345 -3.91 -30.99 -3.24
N PHE A 346 -4.99 -31.76 -3.40
CA PHE A 346 -5.47 -32.63 -2.33
C PHE A 346 -4.67 -33.94 -2.29
N SER A 347 -4.36 -34.41 -1.08
CA SER A 347 -3.74 -35.73 -0.89
C SER A 347 -4.72 -36.84 -1.28
N SER A 348 -4.20 -38.00 -1.71
CA SER A 348 -5.02 -39.19 -1.99
C SER A 348 -5.74 -39.76 -0.76
N ARG A 349 -5.38 -39.30 0.45
CA ARG A 349 -6.01 -39.69 1.72
C ARG A 349 -7.18 -38.79 2.11
N THR A 350 -7.36 -37.65 1.42
CA THR A 350 -8.45 -36.73 1.70
C THR A 350 -9.75 -37.29 1.13
N ASP A 351 -10.73 -37.53 2.00
CA ASP A 351 -12.06 -37.98 1.58
C ASP A 351 -12.89 -36.79 1.08
N LEU A 352 -12.73 -36.49 -0.21
CA LEU A 352 -13.43 -35.38 -0.87
C LEU A 352 -14.94 -35.61 -0.95
N HIS A 353 -15.38 -36.87 -1.06
CA HIS A 353 -16.81 -37.22 -1.11
C HIS A 353 -17.50 -36.87 0.21
N ALA A 354 -16.87 -37.18 1.35
CA ALA A 354 -17.40 -36.79 2.66
C ALA A 354 -17.58 -35.28 2.79
N ILE A 355 -16.62 -34.48 2.31
CA ILE A 355 -16.72 -33.00 2.36
C ILE A 355 -17.88 -32.50 1.49
N VAL A 356 -18.10 -33.05 0.29
CA VAL A 356 -19.24 -32.69 -0.56
C VAL A 356 -20.57 -33.13 0.07
N GLN A 357 -20.61 -34.29 0.72
CA GLN A 357 -21.80 -34.82 1.38
C GLN A 357 -22.32 -33.86 2.46
N GLU A 358 -21.43 -33.24 3.23
CA GLU A 358 -21.80 -32.23 4.23
C GLU A 358 -22.46 -30.97 3.62
N GLN A 359 -22.29 -30.70 2.33
CA GLN A 359 -22.81 -29.50 1.67
C GLN A 359 -24.20 -29.70 1.02
N GLN A 360 -24.75 -30.91 1.02
CA GLN A 360 -25.99 -31.26 0.30
C GLN A 360 -27.24 -30.50 0.80
N GLU A 361 -27.22 -30.04 2.05
CA GLU A 361 -28.36 -29.34 2.68
C GLU A 361 -28.32 -27.82 2.47
N HIS A 362 -27.27 -27.26 1.83
CA HIS A 362 -27.20 -25.82 1.63
C HIS A 362 -28.29 -25.33 0.64
N PRO A 363 -29.04 -24.26 0.93
CA PRO A 363 -30.10 -23.77 0.05
C PRO A 363 -29.59 -23.34 -1.34
N ASP A 364 -28.41 -22.74 -1.42
CA ASP A 364 -27.91 -22.12 -2.66
C ASP A 364 -27.00 -23.00 -3.54
N TRP A 365 -26.47 -24.11 -3.00
CA TRP A 365 -25.58 -25.02 -3.74
C TRP A 365 -25.76 -26.49 -3.41
N GLY A 366 -26.61 -26.84 -2.45
CA GLY A 366 -26.84 -28.21 -2.01
C GLY A 366 -27.37 -29.11 -3.13
N SER A 367 -28.24 -28.59 -4.00
CA SER A 367 -28.70 -29.30 -5.19
C SER A 367 -27.56 -29.66 -6.14
N TYR A 368 -26.55 -28.79 -6.28
CA TYR A 368 -25.36 -29.07 -7.06
C TYR A 368 -24.47 -30.13 -6.40
N ALA A 369 -24.28 -30.03 -5.07
CA ALA A 369 -23.55 -31.02 -4.29
C ALA A 369 -24.20 -32.42 -4.35
N GLN A 370 -25.54 -32.49 -4.37
CA GLN A 370 -26.27 -33.74 -4.59
C GLN A 370 -25.97 -34.33 -5.97
N ARG A 371 -26.03 -33.52 -7.05
CA ARG A 371 -25.66 -33.98 -8.39
C ARG A 371 -24.22 -34.46 -8.46
N LEU A 372 -23.26 -33.77 -7.82
CA LEU A 372 -21.86 -34.20 -7.78
C LEU A 372 -21.67 -35.63 -7.23
N LEU A 373 -22.50 -36.04 -6.27
CA LEU A 373 -22.43 -37.37 -5.66
C LEU A 373 -23.27 -38.42 -6.37
N ASP A 374 -24.15 -38.00 -7.27
CA ASP A 374 -24.97 -38.89 -8.09
C ASP A 374 -24.15 -39.41 -9.28
N LEU A 375 -23.86 -40.72 -9.25
CA LEU A 375 -23.09 -41.42 -10.27
C LEU A 375 -23.73 -41.35 -11.67
N GLU A 376 -25.05 -41.21 -11.76
CA GLU A 376 -25.77 -41.13 -13.04
C GLU A 376 -25.49 -39.81 -13.77
N THR A 377 -25.12 -38.75 -13.04
CA THR A 377 -24.85 -37.44 -13.64
C THR A 377 -23.48 -37.34 -14.30
N GLY A 378 -22.52 -38.19 -13.90
CA GLY A 378 -21.13 -38.11 -14.38
C GLY A 378 -20.39 -36.81 -14.04
N LEU A 379 -20.94 -35.96 -13.16
CA LEU A 379 -20.43 -34.61 -12.90
C LEU A 379 -19.17 -34.58 -12.04
N TRP A 380 -18.89 -35.66 -11.31
CA TRP A 380 -17.69 -35.75 -10.47
C TRP A 380 -16.42 -35.88 -11.30
N ARG A 381 -15.40 -35.10 -10.94
CA ARG A 381 -14.03 -35.25 -11.42
C ARG A 381 -13.07 -35.02 -10.26
N ASN A 382 -12.05 -35.87 -10.12
CA ASN A 382 -11.00 -35.58 -9.14
C ASN A 382 -10.24 -34.29 -9.53
N PRO A 383 -9.95 -33.41 -8.55
CA PRO A 383 -9.31 -32.14 -8.82
C PRO A 383 -7.91 -32.32 -9.39
N GLY A 384 -7.50 -31.39 -10.25
CA GLY A 384 -6.11 -31.32 -10.72
C GLY A 384 -5.15 -30.86 -9.63
N SER A 385 -3.84 -30.92 -9.91
CA SER A 385 -2.79 -30.34 -9.07
C SER A 385 -2.22 -29.10 -9.77
N GLY A 386 -2.08 -28.00 -9.04
CA GLY A 386 -1.42 -26.79 -9.55
C GLY A 386 0.11 -26.85 -9.46
N GLY A 387 0.66 -27.87 -8.82
CA GLY A 387 2.09 -28.17 -8.76
C GLY A 387 2.79 -27.76 -7.46
N HIS A 388 2.06 -27.20 -6.49
CA HIS A 388 2.60 -26.70 -5.23
C HIS A 388 2.07 -27.52 -4.04
N ASP A 389 2.96 -27.86 -3.11
CA ASP A 389 2.67 -28.65 -1.91
C ASP A 389 3.67 -28.30 -0.81
N ASP A 390 3.20 -27.65 0.25
CA ASP A 390 4.01 -27.26 1.42
C ASP A 390 4.34 -28.45 2.36
N LYS A 391 3.80 -29.65 2.07
CA LYS A 391 3.94 -30.88 2.87
C LYS A 391 3.43 -30.73 4.30
N ALA A 392 2.62 -29.71 4.57
CA ALA A 392 2.10 -29.39 5.87
C ALA A 392 0.59 -29.29 5.96
N HIS A 393 -0.01 -28.63 4.98
CA HIS A 393 -1.43 -28.32 4.95
C HIS A 393 -2.06 -28.78 3.64
N PRO A 394 -3.33 -29.26 3.68
CA PRO A 394 -4.14 -29.39 2.48
C PRO A 394 -4.52 -28.01 1.94
N PRO A 395 -5.01 -27.93 0.69
CA PRO A 395 -5.62 -26.70 0.15
C PRO A 395 -6.74 -26.18 1.05
N ILE A 396 -7.04 -24.90 0.95
CA ILE A 396 -8.12 -24.23 1.68
C ILE A 396 -9.47 -24.81 1.23
N HIS A 397 -10.19 -25.45 2.15
CA HIS A 397 -11.46 -26.13 1.89
C HIS A 397 -12.42 -26.03 3.07
N PRO A 398 -13.74 -26.23 2.87
CA PRO A 398 -14.68 -26.23 3.98
C PRO A 398 -14.50 -27.48 4.85
N THR A 399 -14.50 -27.29 6.17
CA THR A 399 -14.31 -28.37 7.16
C THR A 399 -15.54 -28.62 8.03
N LYS A 400 -16.52 -27.73 7.94
CA LYS A 400 -17.80 -27.83 8.64
C LYS A 400 -18.87 -27.09 7.85
N PHE A 401 -20.05 -27.71 7.71
CA PHE A 401 -21.23 -27.10 7.13
C PHE A 401 -21.78 -25.93 7.96
N SER A 402 -22.21 -24.87 7.29
CA SER A 402 -23.04 -23.80 7.86
C SER A 402 -23.81 -23.08 6.75
N THR A 403 -25.04 -22.65 7.05
CA THR A 403 -25.79 -21.68 6.24
C THR A 403 -25.48 -20.23 6.65
N GLY A 404 -24.54 -20.05 7.58
CA GLY A 404 -24.19 -18.79 8.22
C GLY A 404 -24.46 -18.80 9.73
N GLU A 405 -23.47 -18.42 10.52
CA GLU A 405 -23.59 -18.41 11.99
C GLU A 405 -24.09 -17.07 12.54
N HIS A 406 -24.63 -17.12 13.76
CA HIS A 406 -24.95 -15.91 14.51
C HIS A 406 -23.66 -15.14 14.85
N GLY A 407 -23.57 -13.88 14.38
CA GLY A 407 -22.39 -13.03 14.57
C GLY A 407 -21.46 -12.92 13.37
N TRP A 408 -21.67 -13.70 12.29
CA TRP A 408 -20.93 -13.51 11.05
C TRP A 408 -21.21 -12.16 10.41
N SER A 409 -20.15 -11.45 10.02
CA SER A 409 -20.25 -10.28 9.14
C SER A 409 -20.61 -10.71 7.71
N GLN A 410 -20.93 -9.74 6.85
CA GLN A 410 -21.14 -10.03 5.43
C GLN A 410 -19.89 -10.62 4.76
N ASP A 411 -18.70 -10.18 5.18
CA ASP A 411 -17.44 -10.67 4.64
C ASP A 411 -17.19 -12.13 5.05
N HIS A 412 -17.55 -12.53 6.26
CA HIS A 412 -17.49 -13.94 6.70
C HIS A 412 -18.34 -14.85 5.78
N ARG A 413 -19.59 -14.45 5.54
CA ARG A 413 -20.49 -15.20 4.63
C ARG A 413 -19.92 -15.27 3.23
N THR A 414 -19.44 -14.14 2.73
CA THR A 414 -18.92 -14.02 1.36
C THR A 414 -17.66 -14.85 1.15
N LEU A 415 -16.73 -14.84 2.12
CA LEU A 415 -15.48 -15.59 2.02
C LEU A 415 -15.70 -17.09 2.23
N TYR A 416 -16.56 -17.50 3.17
CA TYR A 416 -16.96 -18.89 3.34
C TYR A 416 -17.65 -19.44 2.09
N GLU A 417 -18.59 -18.69 1.50
CA GLU A 417 -19.24 -19.06 0.24
C GLU A 417 -18.21 -19.24 -0.89
N LEU A 418 -17.24 -18.32 -1.01
CA LEU A 418 -16.17 -18.45 -1.99
C LEU A 418 -15.41 -19.76 -1.81
N VAL A 419 -14.98 -20.09 -0.59
CA VAL A 419 -14.24 -21.32 -0.28
C VAL A 419 -15.07 -22.56 -0.64
N VAL A 420 -16.34 -22.61 -0.24
CA VAL A 420 -17.23 -23.76 -0.52
C VAL A 420 -17.48 -23.92 -2.01
N ARG A 421 -17.90 -22.86 -2.71
CA ARG A 421 -18.18 -22.91 -4.14
C ARG A 421 -16.92 -23.23 -4.95
N HIS A 422 -15.77 -22.73 -4.52
CA HIS A 422 -14.49 -23.04 -5.16
C HIS A 422 -14.15 -24.53 -5.00
N PHE A 423 -14.30 -25.08 -3.79
CA PHE A 423 -14.11 -26.51 -3.55
C PHE A 423 -15.05 -27.38 -4.41
N LEU A 424 -16.35 -27.07 -4.43
CA LEU A 424 -17.34 -27.79 -5.26
C LEU A 424 -17.02 -27.69 -6.76
N ALA A 425 -16.46 -26.56 -7.21
CA ALA A 425 -16.01 -26.40 -8.58
C ALA A 425 -14.79 -27.29 -8.90
N CYS A 426 -13.81 -27.38 -7.98
CA CYS A 426 -12.60 -28.16 -8.17
C CYS A 426 -12.88 -29.64 -8.42
N VAL A 427 -13.93 -30.19 -7.78
CA VAL A 427 -14.34 -31.59 -7.90
C VAL A 427 -15.36 -31.84 -9.01
N SER A 428 -15.59 -30.85 -9.89
CA SER A 428 -16.56 -30.90 -10.98
C SER A 428 -15.90 -31.05 -12.35
N GLN A 429 -16.67 -31.48 -13.35
CA GLN A 429 -16.27 -31.49 -14.75
C GLN A 429 -16.01 -30.07 -15.31
N PRO A 430 -15.12 -29.93 -16.31
CA PRO A 430 -14.94 -28.68 -17.04
C PRO A 430 -16.21 -28.29 -17.79
N ALA A 431 -16.40 -26.99 -18.01
CA ALA A 431 -17.43 -26.54 -18.95
C ALA A 431 -17.00 -26.92 -20.38
N VAL A 432 -17.96 -27.38 -21.19
CA VAL A 432 -17.74 -27.82 -22.57
C VAL A 432 -18.38 -26.83 -23.52
N GLY A 433 -17.63 -26.40 -24.54
CA GLY A 433 -18.10 -25.43 -25.52
C GLY A 433 -17.64 -25.78 -26.93
N ALA A 434 -18.46 -25.44 -27.91
CA ALA A 434 -18.10 -25.52 -29.31
C ALA A 434 -17.69 -24.14 -29.81
N GLU A 435 -16.44 -24.00 -30.26
CA GLU A 435 -15.91 -22.81 -30.92
C GLU A 435 -15.87 -23.03 -32.43
N THR A 436 -16.51 -22.13 -33.17
CA THR A 436 -16.48 -22.09 -34.64
C THR A 436 -15.71 -20.86 -35.07
N THR A 437 -14.61 -21.06 -35.79
CA THR A 437 -13.82 -19.98 -36.40
C THR A 437 -14.01 -20.01 -37.91
N VAL A 438 -14.37 -18.86 -38.48
CA VAL A 438 -14.56 -18.66 -39.92
C VAL A 438 -13.53 -17.63 -40.39
N GLU A 439 -12.76 -18.00 -41.41
CA GLU A 439 -11.83 -17.10 -42.10
C GLU A 439 -12.37 -16.78 -43.49
N ILE A 440 -12.27 -15.51 -43.88
CA ILE A 440 -12.70 -15.00 -45.18
C ILE A 440 -11.54 -14.25 -45.85
N ASP A 441 -11.52 -14.29 -47.18
CA ASP A 441 -10.65 -13.49 -48.04
C ASP A 441 -11.47 -12.39 -48.73
N ILE A 442 -10.98 -11.15 -48.67
CA ILE A 442 -11.48 -10.01 -49.43
C ILE A 442 -10.27 -9.38 -50.12
N ALA A 443 -10.21 -9.42 -51.46
CA ALA A 443 -9.12 -8.85 -52.25
C ALA A 443 -7.71 -9.32 -51.84
N GLY A 444 -7.57 -10.58 -51.36
CA GLY A 444 -6.30 -11.14 -50.88
C GLY A 444 -5.99 -10.85 -49.41
N GLU A 445 -6.85 -10.12 -48.70
CA GLU A 445 -6.72 -9.86 -47.26
C GLU A 445 -7.60 -10.77 -46.44
N LEU A 446 -7.04 -11.32 -45.35
CA LEU A 446 -7.71 -12.31 -44.51
C LEU A 446 -8.35 -11.67 -43.28
N PHE A 447 -9.57 -12.11 -42.97
CA PHE A 447 -10.31 -11.73 -41.77
C PHE A 447 -10.84 -12.96 -41.05
N SER A 448 -11.02 -12.86 -39.74
CA SER A 448 -11.50 -13.98 -38.91
C SER A 448 -12.62 -13.58 -37.97
N ALA A 449 -13.66 -14.41 -37.89
CA ALA A 449 -14.71 -14.32 -36.88
C ALA A 449 -14.72 -15.63 -36.07
N SER A 450 -14.99 -15.53 -34.77
CA SER A 450 -15.18 -16.70 -33.92
C SER A 450 -16.47 -16.58 -33.12
N GLY A 451 -17.27 -17.64 -33.16
CA GLY A 451 -18.44 -17.82 -32.31
C GLY A 451 -18.20 -18.97 -31.34
N ARG A 452 -18.76 -18.88 -30.15
CA ARG A 452 -18.74 -19.96 -29.16
C ARG A 452 -20.10 -20.17 -28.52
N VAL A 453 -20.52 -21.42 -28.50
CA VAL A 453 -21.71 -21.90 -27.79
C VAL A 453 -21.25 -22.78 -26.63
N ILE A 454 -21.76 -22.52 -25.43
CA ILE A 454 -21.54 -23.38 -24.27
C ILE A 454 -22.53 -24.54 -24.36
N LEU A 455 -22.02 -25.76 -24.52
CA LEU A 455 -22.81 -26.98 -24.60
C LEU A 455 -23.16 -27.48 -23.19
N GLU A 456 -22.17 -27.48 -22.30
CA GLU A 456 -22.32 -27.90 -20.90
C GLU A 456 -21.66 -26.89 -19.98
N ARG A 457 -22.41 -26.41 -18.98
CA ARG A 457 -21.92 -25.41 -18.03
C ARG A 457 -21.09 -26.02 -16.92
N ASN A 458 -21.43 -27.24 -16.49
CA ASN A 458 -20.75 -28.02 -15.46
C ASN A 458 -20.34 -27.16 -14.25
N TYR A 459 -19.05 -27.00 -13.93
CA TYR A 459 -18.62 -26.22 -12.77
C TYR A 459 -19.11 -24.75 -12.75
N LEU A 460 -19.42 -24.15 -13.90
CA LEU A 460 -19.92 -22.78 -14.01
C LEU A 460 -21.33 -22.59 -13.40
N ASP A 461 -22.05 -23.66 -13.11
CA ASP A 461 -23.35 -23.57 -12.41
C ASP A 461 -23.18 -23.34 -10.90
N VAL A 462 -22.11 -23.87 -10.30
CA VAL A 462 -21.82 -23.65 -8.87
C VAL A 462 -20.87 -22.48 -8.65
N TYR A 463 -19.93 -22.23 -9.58
CA TYR A 463 -18.90 -21.21 -9.47
C TYR A 463 -19.27 -19.90 -10.18
N ARG A 464 -20.26 -19.19 -9.61
CA ARG A 464 -20.87 -17.97 -10.19
C ARG A 464 -19.91 -16.78 -10.40
N TYR A 465 -18.69 -16.85 -9.88
CA TYR A 465 -17.69 -15.79 -10.01
C TYR A 465 -16.98 -15.78 -11.37
N GLU A 466 -17.11 -16.87 -12.12
CA GLU A 466 -16.56 -16.97 -13.47
C GLU A 466 -17.68 -17.04 -14.50
N SER A 467 -17.53 -16.24 -15.55
CA SER A 467 -18.28 -16.40 -16.78
C SER A 467 -17.35 -17.01 -17.85
N TRP A 468 -17.93 -17.72 -18.80
CA TRP A 468 -17.17 -18.11 -19.98
C TRP A 468 -17.51 -17.24 -21.17
N GLY A 469 -18.62 -16.49 -21.17
CA GLY A 469 -19.08 -15.73 -22.34
C GLY A 469 -19.51 -16.64 -23.49
N GLY A 470 -20.00 -16.06 -24.57
CA GLY A 470 -20.42 -16.78 -25.77
C GLY A 470 -20.97 -15.81 -26.79
N SER A 471 -20.77 -16.11 -28.07
CA SER A 471 -21.30 -15.36 -29.19
C SER A 471 -21.70 -16.35 -30.26
N MET A 472 -22.89 -16.19 -30.83
CA MET A 472 -23.28 -16.95 -32.01
C MET A 472 -22.85 -16.17 -33.24
N ILE A 473 -22.32 -16.88 -34.22
CA ILE A 473 -22.08 -16.35 -35.57
C ILE A 473 -22.96 -17.14 -36.54
N PRO A 474 -23.38 -16.55 -37.67
CA PRO A 474 -24.08 -17.27 -38.73
C PRO A 474 -23.30 -18.49 -39.23
N THR A 475 -24.01 -19.40 -39.87
CA THR A 475 -23.44 -20.57 -40.53
C THR A 475 -22.78 -20.17 -41.84
N TYR A 476 -21.54 -20.63 -42.04
CA TYR A 476 -20.78 -20.41 -43.27
C TYR A 476 -20.27 -21.75 -43.83
N THR A 477 -20.16 -21.83 -45.16
CA THR A 477 -19.61 -22.98 -45.86
C THR A 477 -18.34 -22.60 -46.62
N VAL A 478 -17.35 -23.49 -46.67
CA VAL A 478 -16.11 -23.22 -47.42
C VAL A 478 -16.42 -23.00 -48.90
N GLY A 479 -15.87 -21.94 -49.48
CA GLY A 479 -16.14 -21.50 -50.84
C GLY A 479 -17.38 -20.61 -50.99
N GLN A 480 -18.17 -20.41 -49.93
CA GLN A 480 -19.29 -19.46 -49.94
C GLN A 480 -18.78 -18.05 -50.21
N GLN A 481 -19.47 -17.36 -51.11
CA GLN A 481 -19.24 -15.95 -51.40
C GLN A 481 -20.41 -15.10 -50.89
N PHE A 482 -20.10 -13.95 -50.31
CA PHE A 482 -21.10 -12.99 -49.86
C PHE A 482 -20.56 -11.56 -49.95
N ALA A 483 -21.48 -10.60 -50.01
CA ALA A 483 -21.14 -9.19 -49.87
C ALA A 483 -21.17 -8.80 -48.38
N PRO A 484 -20.09 -8.22 -47.82
CA PRO A 484 -20.11 -7.64 -46.48
C PRO A 484 -21.25 -6.63 -46.32
N THR A 485 -21.89 -6.64 -45.16
CA THR A 485 -22.90 -5.63 -44.80
C THR A 485 -22.23 -4.30 -44.48
N SER A 486 -21.06 -4.35 -43.84
CA SER A 486 -20.20 -3.18 -43.65
C SER A 486 -18.74 -3.56 -43.81
N LEU A 487 -17.97 -2.66 -44.42
CA LEU A 487 -16.52 -2.70 -44.44
C LEU A 487 -16.05 -1.29 -44.08
N THR A 488 -15.34 -1.15 -42.97
CA THR A 488 -14.92 0.17 -42.45
C THR A 488 -13.43 0.17 -42.15
N LEU A 489 -12.81 1.34 -42.37
CA LEU A 489 -11.46 1.63 -41.89
C LEU A 489 -11.58 2.39 -40.58
N ASP A 490 -11.45 1.67 -39.48
CA ASP A 490 -11.61 2.24 -38.15
C ASP A 490 -10.26 2.72 -37.62
N THR A 491 -10.27 3.85 -36.92
CA THR A 491 -9.10 4.40 -36.23
C THR A 491 -9.14 4.02 -34.76
N GLY A 492 -7.96 3.73 -34.21
CA GLY A 492 -7.75 3.51 -32.79
C GLY A 492 -6.49 4.22 -32.33
N VAL A 493 -6.31 4.24 -31.01
CA VAL A 493 -5.12 4.81 -30.36
C VAL A 493 -4.64 3.82 -29.32
N THR A 494 -3.33 3.56 -29.28
CA THR A 494 -2.73 2.68 -28.27
C THR A 494 -2.96 3.25 -26.87
N ARG A 495 -3.22 2.38 -25.90
CA ARG A 495 -3.48 2.77 -24.50
C ARG A 495 -2.39 2.19 -23.60
N PRO A 496 -2.01 2.91 -22.52
CA PRO A 496 -1.10 2.36 -21.53
C PRO A 496 -1.74 1.16 -20.80
N PRO A 497 -0.93 0.32 -20.15
CA PRO A 497 -1.46 -0.68 -19.21
C PRO A 497 -2.25 -0.02 -18.09
N SER A 498 -3.15 -0.75 -17.42
CA SER A 498 -3.80 -0.23 -16.22
C SER A 498 -2.83 -0.22 -15.04
N LEU A 499 -3.01 0.73 -14.13
CA LEU A 499 -2.41 0.68 -12.80
C LEU A 499 -2.74 -0.66 -12.12
N LEU A 500 -1.82 -1.14 -11.26
CA LEU A 500 -1.95 -2.43 -10.60
C LEU A 500 -3.15 -2.42 -9.65
N SER A 501 -4.07 -3.38 -9.80
CA SER A 501 -4.97 -3.75 -8.70
C SER A 501 -4.19 -4.54 -7.62
N GLU A 502 -4.82 -4.80 -6.48
CA GLU A 502 -4.22 -5.65 -5.45
C GLU A 502 -4.00 -7.08 -5.92
N ALA A 503 -4.91 -7.63 -6.72
CA ALA A 503 -4.71 -8.94 -7.34
C ALA A 503 -3.55 -8.94 -8.35
N ASP A 504 -3.31 -7.83 -9.06
CA ASP A 504 -2.16 -7.71 -9.97
C ASP A 504 -0.85 -7.60 -9.18
N LEU A 505 -0.83 -6.81 -8.11
CA LEU A 505 0.35 -6.67 -7.24
C LEU A 505 0.72 -8.00 -6.57
N LEU A 506 -0.27 -8.75 -6.05
CA LEU A 506 -0.08 -10.11 -5.56
C LEU A 506 0.49 -11.02 -6.65
N SER A 507 0.01 -10.90 -7.90
CA SER A 507 0.54 -11.67 -9.02
C SER A 507 1.98 -11.32 -9.37
N CYS A 508 2.37 -10.04 -9.27
CA CYS A 508 3.76 -9.60 -9.44
C CYS A 508 4.68 -10.16 -8.35
N MET A 509 4.26 -10.10 -7.08
CA MET A 509 5.03 -10.61 -5.94
C MET A 509 5.23 -12.12 -6.01
N ASP A 510 4.16 -12.86 -6.30
CA ASP A 510 4.14 -14.31 -6.50
C ASP A 510 5.06 -14.74 -7.64
N LYS A 511 4.94 -14.13 -8.82
CA LYS A 511 5.81 -14.39 -9.97
C LYS A 511 7.30 -14.10 -9.67
N ALA A 512 7.57 -13.12 -8.81
CA ALA A 512 8.93 -12.77 -8.43
C ALA A 512 9.49 -13.59 -7.25
N GLY A 513 8.66 -14.42 -6.61
CA GLY A 513 9.05 -15.20 -5.44
C GLY A 513 9.39 -14.34 -4.22
N ILE A 514 8.65 -13.25 -3.98
CA ILE A 514 8.83 -12.40 -2.78
C ILE A 514 7.56 -12.36 -1.93
N GLY A 515 7.70 -12.28 -0.61
CA GLY A 515 6.56 -12.33 0.31
C GLY A 515 5.95 -13.72 0.44
N THR A 516 6.79 -14.76 0.32
CA THR A 516 6.43 -16.17 0.52
C THR A 516 5.95 -16.45 1.94
N ASP A 517 5.48 -17.66 2.23
CA ASP A 517 4.91 -18.04 3.54
C ASP A 517 3.69 -17.18 3.96
N ALA A 518 2.85 -16.82 2.98
CA ALA A 518 1.65 -15.99 3.21
C ALA A 518 1.95 -14.66 3.92
N THR A 519 3.00 -13.94 3.47
CA THR A 519 3.38 -12.61 4.02
C THR A 519 3.11 -11.44 3.08
N MET A 520 2.62 -11.69 1.85
CA MET A 520 2.38 -10.64 0.85
C MET A 520 1.43 -9.55 1.35
N HIS A 521 0.32 -9.92 2.02
CA HIS A 521 -0.64 -8.96 2.56
C HIS A 521 -0.02 -7.98 3.56
N ASP A 522 0.93 -8.44 4.39
CA ASP A 522 1.61 -7.59 5.36
C ASP A 522 2.51 -6.56 4.69
N HIS A 523 3.19 -6.94 3.61
CA HIS A 523 4.03 -6.02 2.84
C HIS A 523 3.20 -4.98 2.09
N ILE A 524 2.10 -5.40 1.46
CA ILE A 524 1.15 -4.49 0.80
C ILE A 524 0.55 -3.51 1.81
N LYS A 525 0.10 -3.99 2.98
CA LYS A 525 -0.42 -3.14 4.06
C LYS A 525 0.62 -2.13 4.52
N LYS A 526 1.87 -2.54 4.75
CA LYS A 526 2.97 -1.64 5.15
C LYS A 526 3.20 -0.51 4.16
N LEU A 527 3.02 -0.72 2.85
CA LEU A 527 3.13 0.37 1.87
C LEU A 527 2.07 1.46 2.05
N LEU A 528 0.84 1.04 2.35
CA LEU A 528 -0.29 1.94 2.59
C LEU A 528 -0.13 2.67 3.94
N ASP A 529 0.17 1.92 5.02
CA ASP A 529 0.35 2.47 6.37
C ASP A 529 1.50 3.48 6.45
N ARG A 530 2.52 3.33 5.58
CA ARG A 530 3.68 4.23 5.48
C ARG A 530 3.52 5.33 4.44
N PHE A 531 2.36 5.43 3.81
CA PHE A 531 2.04 6.43 2.77
C PHE A 531 3.04 6.43 1.60
N TYR A 532 3.56 5.27 1.21
CA TYR A 532 4.38 5.13 -0.01
C TYR A 532 3.55 4.87 -1.26
N ALA A 533 2.37 4.28 -1.07
CA ALA A 533 1.39 4.13 -2.13
C ALA A 533 -0.01 4.44 -1.58
N THR A 534 -0.92 4.78 -2.48
CA THR A 534 -2.34 4.96 -2.20
C THR A 534 -3.17 4.10 -3.14
N LYS A 535 -4.42 3.85 -2.76
CA LYS A 535 -5.41 3.18 -3.62
C LYS A 535 -6.42 4.20 -4.13
N ASP A 536 -6.75 4.14 -5.42
CA ASP A 536 -7.85 4.90 -6.00
C ASP A 536 -9.23 4.29 -5.61
N SER A 537 -10.32 4.92 -6.05
CA SER A 537 -11.69 4.42 -5.83
C SER A 537 -11.96 3.05 -6.48
N ASN A 538 -11.15 2.65 -7.45
CA ASN A 538 -11.17 1.35 -8.10
C ASN A 538 -10.16 0.37 -7.48
N THR A 539 -9.63 0.67 -6.28
CA THR A 539 -8.67 -0.15 -5.53
C THR A 539 -7.34 -0.42 -6.25
N ARG A 540 -6.95 0.44 -7.20
CA ARG A 540 -5.68 0.37 -7.92
C ARG A 540 -4.62 1.23 -7.25
N PHE A 541 -3.38 0.77 -7.26
CA PHE A 541 -2.25 1.43 -6.62
C PHE A 541 -1.68 2.57 -7.47
N SER A 542 -1.33 3.66 -6.81
CA SER A 542 -0.45 4.71 -7.32
C SER A 542 0.62 5.00 -6.27
N PRO A 543 1.88 5.27 -6.66
CA PRO A 543 2.86 5.72 -5.71
C PRO A 543 2.50 7.12 -5.21
N THR A 544 2.86 7.43 -3.97
CA THR A 544 2.89 8.83 -3.53
C THR A 544 4.18 9.48 -4.01
N ASN A 545 4.26 10.81 -3.98
CA ASN A 545 5.50 11.54 -4.25
C ASN A 545 6.68 11.02 -3.41
N LEU A 546 6.42 10.62 -2.16
CA LEU A 546 7.44 10.06 -1.28
C LEU A 546 7.88 8.67 -1.74
N GLY A 547 6.93 7.79 -2.09
CA GLY A 547 7.25 6.47 -2.61
C GLY A 547 8.03 6.52 -3.93
N GLU A 548 7.61 7.38 -4.85
CA GLU A 548 8.28 7.60 -6.13
C GLU A 548 9.67 8.19 -5.94
N ALA A 549 9.83 9.22 -5.09
CA ALA A 549 11.14 9.83 -4.81
C ALA A 549 12.15 8.84 -4.20
N LEU A 550 11.69 7.93 -3.33
CA LEU A 550 12.56 6.91 -2.75
C LEU A 550 13.01 5.91 -3.82
N VAL A 551 12.09 5.37 -4.63
CA VAL A 551 12.46 4.43 -5.71
C VAL A 551 13.39 5.10 -6.72
N MET A 552 13.04 6.29 -7.21
CA MET A 552 13.87 7.08 -8.12
C MET A 552 15.26 7.35 -7.55
N GLY A 553 15.35 7.76 -6.28
CA GLY A 553 16.63 8.12 -5.67
C GLY A 553 17.58 6.94 -5.45
N TYR A 554 17.06 5.74 -5.20
CA TYR A 554 17.89 4.52 -5.17
C TYR A 554 18.21 3.99 -6.57
N ASP A 555 17.28 4.08 -7.53
CA ASP A 555 17.50 3.69 -8.93
C ASP A 555 18.62 4.52 -9.60
N ASP A 556 18.60 5.84 -9.39
CA ASP A 556 19.60 6.79 -9.89
C ASP A 556 21.03 6.55 -9.36
N MET A 557 21.21 5.65 -8.39
CA MET A 557 22.53 5.23 -7.90
C MET A 557 23.21 4.19 -8.81
N GLY A 558 22.48 3.65 -9.80
CA GLY A 558 23.02 2.71 -10.80
C GLY A 558 22.91 1.23 -10.41
N TYR A 559 22.11 0.91 -9.39
CA TYR A 559 21.75 -0.48 -9.06
C TYR A 559 20.28 -0.58 -8.65
N GLU A 560 19.62 -1.63 -9.10
CA GLU A 560 18.17 -1.74 -8.99
C GLU A 560 17.74 -2.37 -7.64
N LEU A 561 17.96 -1.65 -6.54
CA LEU A 561 17.58 -2.13 -5.19
C LEU A 561 16.06 -2.38 -5.04
N TRP A 562 15.26 -1.68 -5.85
CA TRP A 562 13.80 -1.82 -5.90
C TRP A 562 13.36 -3.02 -6.74
N LYS A 563 14.26 -3.73 -7.45
CA LYS A 563 13.90 -4.98 -8.13
C LYS A 563 13.86 -6.13 -7.13
N PRO A 564 13.00 -7.13 -7.36
CA PRO A 564 12.75 -8.19 -6.39
C PRO A 564 13.90 -9.21 -6.26
N ASN A 565 14.91 -9.18 -7.13
CA ASN A 565 15.93 -10.23 -7.27
C ASN A 565 16.65 -10.57 -5.96
N LEU A 566 17.13 -9.55 -5.22
CA LEU A 566 17.84 -9.77 -3.96
C LEU A 566 16.91 -10.37 -2.90
N ARG A 567 15.67 -9.90 -2.81
CA ARG A 567 14.71 -10.45 -1.86
C ARG A 567 14.31 -11.88 -2.23
N SER A 568 14.09 -12.16 -3.51
CA SER A 568 13.76 -13.50 -4.01
C SER A 568 14.85 -14.51 -3.64
N MET A 569 16.12 -14.13 -3.77
CA MET A 569 17.25 -14.95 -3.32
C MET A 569 17.23 -15.19 -1.79
N MET A 570 16.91 -14.17 -0.99
CA MET A 570 16.76 -14.34 0.46
C MET A 570 15.63 -15.31 0.81
N GLU A 571 14.46 -15.19 0.16
CA GLU A 571 13.31 -16.08 0.37
C GLU A 571 13.66 -17.52 0.01
N PHE A 572 14.38 -17.72 -1.09
CA PHE A 572 14.91 -19.02 -1.48
C PHE A 572 15.86 -19.59 -0.41
N ASP A 573 16.80 -18.79 0.08
CA ASP A 573 17.75 -19.24 1.12
C ASP A 573 17.05 -19.59 2.44
N MET A 574 16.02 -18.84 2.84
CA MET A 574 15.20 -19.15 4.02
C MET A 574 14.40 -20.45 3.83
N LYS A 575 13.93 -20.72 2.60
CA LYS A 575 13.35 -22.01 2.25
C LYS A 575 14.36 -23.16 2.37
N GLU A 576 15.61 -22.96 1.94
CA GLU A 576 16.68 -23.96 2.10
C GLU A 576 17.03 -24.23 3.57
N VAL A 577 16.95 -23.22 4.45
CA VAL A 577 17.06 -23.41 5.91
C VAL A 577 15.93 -24.30 6.41
N SER A 578 14.69 -24.05 5.98
CA SER A 578 13.51 -24.81 6.45
C SER A 578 13.54 -26.31 6.13
N VAL A 579 14.30 -26.71 5.10
CA VAL A 579 14.49 -28.11 4.70
C VAL A 579 15.83 -28.71 5.16
N GLY A 580 16.66 -27.91 5.85
CA GLY A 580 17.95 -28.35 6.40
C GLY A 580 19.10 -28.40 5.40
N ASN A 581 18.96 -27.80 4.21
CA ASN A 581 20.01 -27.76 3.18
C ASN A 581 21.05 -26.67 3.45
N LYS A 582 20.66 -25.58 4.13
CA LYS A 582 21.54 -24.50 4.58
C LYS A 582 21.38 -24.25 6.07
N SER A 583 22.43 -23.75 6.71
CA SER A 583 22.34 -23.31 8.11
C SER A 583 21.88 -21.85 8.20
N LYS A 584 21.23 -21.50 9.32
CA LYS A 584 20.85 -20.10 9.62
C LYS A 584 22.06 -19.15 9.54
N ASP A 585 23.19 -19.53 10.15
CA ASP A 585 24.38 -18.67 10.22
C ASP A 585 24.99 -18.42 8.83
N GLU A 586 25.00 -19.42 7.95
CA GLU A 586 25.46 -19.30 6.57
C GLU A 586 24.62 -18.30 5.76
N VAL A 587 23.29 -18.42 5.86
CA VAL A 587 22.35 -17.52 5.19
C VAL A 587 22.47 -16.09 5.74
N LEU A 588 22.53 -15.93 7.06
CA LEU A 588 22.75 -14.62 7.68
C LEU A 588 24.03 -13.96 7.19
N ALA A 589 25.16 -14.67 7.21
CA ALA A 589 26.44 -14.13 6.77
C ALA A 589 26.39 -13.66 5.31
N THR A 590 25.86 -14.49 4.42
CA THR A 590 25.80 -14.22 2.98
C THR A 590 24.87 -13.04 2.66
N CYS A 591 23.64 -13.07 3.17
CA CYS A 591 22.65 -12.03 2.91
C CYS A 591 23.08 -10.66 3.49
N LEU A 592 23.59 -10.66 4.73
CA LEU A 592 24.02 -9.41 5.37
C LEU A 592 25.27 -8.84 4.71
N GLN A 593 26.19 -9.66 4.20
CA GLN A 593 27.34 -9.18 3.44
C GLN A 593 26.92 -8.47 2.16
N GLN A 594 26.01 -9.07 1.38
CA GLN A 594 25.49 -8.47 0.15
C GLN A 594 24.78 -7.14 0.44
N MET A 595 23.88 -7.13 1.41
CA MET A 595 23.10 -5.93 1.75
C MET A 595 23.95 -4.83 2.40
N LYS A 596 25.01 -5.20 3.14
CA LYS A 596 25.99 -4.24 3.64
C LYS A 596 26.72 -3.54 2.49
N ALA A 597 27.04 -4.25 1.41
CA ALA A 597 27.64 -3.65 0.22
C ALA A 597 26.69 -2.65 -0.45
N CYS A 598 25.42 -3.02 -0.66
CA CYS A 598 24.38 -2.11 -1.16
C CYS A 598 24.21 -0.88 -0.26
N PHE A 599 24.20 -1.07 1.06
CA PHE A 599 24.09 0.02 2.02
C PHE A 599 25.28 0.98 1.97
N PHE A 600 26.49 0.45 1.83
CA PHE A 600 27.69 1.27 1.71
C PHE A 600 27.64 2.12 0.43
N ASP A 601 27.24 1.53 -0.69
CA ASP A 601 27.06 2.25 -1.94
C ASP A 601 25.97 3.32 -1.83
N ALA A 602 24.81 3.00 -1.24
CA ALA A 602 23.74 3.96 -0.95
C ALA A 602 24.23 5.18 -0.16
N ARG A 603 25.12 4.94 0.81
CA ARG A 603 25.70 6.00 1.64
C ARG A 603 26.66 6.89 0.84
N LEU A 604 27.45 6.31 -0.07
CA LEU A 604 28.35 7.07 -0.95
C LEU A 604 27.53 7.92 -1.94
N ASN A 605 26.48 7.33 -2.51
CA ASN A 605 25.62 7.94 -3.53
C ASN A 605 24.40 8.67 -2.95
N LYS A 606 24.39 8.99 -1.65
CA LYS A 606 23.27 9.64 -0.93
C LYS A 606 22.79 10.95 -1.54
N VAL A 607 23.61 11.60 -2.37
CA VAL A 607 23.24 12.82 -3.11
C VAL A 607 22.08 12.53 -4.07
N LYS A 608 22.00 11.33 -4.65
CA LYS A 608 20.90 10.91 -5.53
C LYS A 608 19.54 10.88 -4.83
N LEU A 609 19.49 10.40 -3.58
CA LEU A 609 18.28 10.51 -2.75
C LEU A 609 17.88 11.97 -2.49
N LEU A 610 18.86 12.86 -2.25
CA LEU A 610 18.57 14.28 -2.05
C LEU A 610 18.06 14.95 -3.35
N GLU A 611 18.64 14.60 -4.49
CA GLU A 611 18.21 15.07 -5.82
C GLU A 611 16.78 14.62 -6.12
N ALA A 612 16.48 13.33 -5.96
CA ALA A 612 15.15 12.79 -6.19
C ALA A 612 14.10 13.40 -5.25
N MET A 613 14.41 13.54 -3.96
CA MET A 613 13.50 14.20 -3.01
C MET A 613 13.25 15.67 -3.37
N ALA A 614 14.25 16.39 -3.86
CA ALA A 614 14.11 17.79 -4.28
C ALA A 614 13.25 17.99 -5.54
N VAL A 615 12.96 16.92 -6.30
CA VAL A 615 11.99 16.98 -7.42
C VAL A 615 10.57 17.21 -6.91
N PHE A 616 10.23 16.64 -5.74
CA PHE A 616 8.86 16.60 -5.24
C PHE A 616 8.61 17.43 -3.97
N PHE A 617 9.66 17.73 -3.21
CA PHE A 617 9.54 18.36 -1.90
C PHE A 617 10.43 19.60 -1.77
N GLU A 618 9.91 20.64 -1.14
CA GLU A 618 10.68 21.83 -0.81
C GLU A 618 11.75 21.52 0.25
N ARG A 619 12.93 22.13 0.11
CA ARG A 619 13.96 22.04 1.14
C ARG A 619 13.49 22.75 2.41
N SER A 620 13.63 22.07 3.54
CA SER A 620 13.33 22.64 4.83
C SER A 620 14.36 23.73 5.16
N ASN A 621 13.89 24.92 5.48
CA ASN A 621 14.72 25.98 6.08
C ASN A 621 14.98 25.73 7.58
N ARG A 622 14.55 24.57 8.12
CA ARG A 622 14.94 24.13 9.46
C ARG A 622 16.43 23.83 9.41
N ALA A 623 17.24 24.73 9.96
CA ALA A 623 18.68 24.55 10.06
C ALA A 623 18.99 23.17 10.65
N VAL A 624 19.54 22.29 9.80
CA VAL A 624 20.08 20.98 10.20
C VAL A 624 21.02 21.23 11.38
N GLY A 625 20.77 20.53 12.49
CA GLY A 625 21.67 20.46 13.62
C GLY A 625 23.01 19.84 13.19
N GLY A 626 23.87 20.68 12.65
CA GLY A 626 25.31 20.51 12.53
C GLY A 626 25.94 21.77 13.11
N ASP A 627 27.11 21.62 13.72
CA ASP A 627 27.86 22.61 14.47
C ASP A 627 28.18 23.90 13.69
N ASN A 628 27.17 24.71 13.43
CA ASN A 628 27.34 26.12 13.27
C ASN A 628 27.22 26.71 14.67
N TYR A 629 28.36 27.10 15.23
CA TYR A 629 28.41 28.42 15.84
C TYR A 629 27.81 29.38 14.80
N ALA A 630 26.49 29.55 14.81
CA ALA A 630 25.92 30.81 14.40
C ALA A 630 26.76 31.81 15.16
N ALA A 631 27.46 32.67 14.43
CA ALA A 631 28.03 33.87 15.00
C ALA A 631 26.83 34.63 15.57
N GLY A 632 26.42 34.26 16.78
CA GLY A 632 25.40 34.97 17.52
C GLY A 632 25.92 36.38 17.60
N GLU A 633 25.07 37.34 17.28
CA GLU A 633 25.49 38.72 17.17
C GLU A 633 26.16 39.11 18.49
N VAL A 634 27.44 39.48 18.39
CA VAL A 634 28.29 39.72 19.56
C VAL A 634 27.78 40.96 20.27
N VAL A 635 27.40 40.80 21.54
CA VAL A 635 26.84 41.89 22.33
C VAL A 635 27.94 42.59 23.13
N ARG A 636 28.87 41.83 23.71
CA ARG A 636 30.03 42.32 24.47
C ARG A 636 31.06 41.22 24.72
N GLN A 637 32.22 41.56 25.26
CA GLN A 637 33.15 40.57 25.83
C GLN A 637 32.61 40.03 27.17
N CYS A 638 32.81 38.73 27.43
CA CYS A 638 32.41 38.09 28.67
C CYS A 638 33.23 38.64 29.84
N ASP A 639 32.56 39.21 30.83
CA ASP A 639 33.20 39.73 32.05
C ASP A 639 33.66 38.64 33.01
N LEU A 640 33.07 37.44 32.95
CA LEU A 640 33.44 36.32 33.81
C LEU A 640 34.74 35.60 33.36
N CYS A 641 34.88 35.29 32.07
CA CYS A 641 36.06 34.57 31.57
C CYS A 641 37.05 35.46 30.80
N GLN A 642 36.63 36.64 30.33
CA GLN A 642 37.42 37.58 29.52
C GLN A 642 38.00 37.03 28.20
N GLU A 643 37.90 35.74 27.93
CA GLU A 643 38.46 35.09 26.73
C GLU A 643 37.44 34.97 25.59
N SER A 644 36.14 34.98 25.91
CA SER A 644 35.05 34.70 24.96
C SER A 644 34.03 35.84 24.86
N SER A 645 33.29 35.90 23.75
CA SER A 645 32.22 36.87 23.53
C SER A 645 30.89 36.41 24.13
N MET A 646 30.08 37.37 24.57
CA MET A 646 28.68 37.18 24.95
C MET A 646 27.81 37.43 23.72
N VAL A 647 26.98 36.45 23.36
CA VAL A 647 26.18 36.48 22.12
C VAL A 647 24.69 36.36 22.42
N LEU A 648 23.85 37.07 21.66
CA LEU A 648 22.40 36.95 21.76
C LEU A 648 21.93 35.59 21.20
N LYS A 649 21.10 34.88 21.95
CA LYS A 649 20.56 33.56 21.61
C LYS A 649 19.05 33.52 21.90
N LYS A 650 18.31 32.77 21.09
CA LYS A 650 16.91 32.43 21.33
C LYS A 650 16.82 30.95 21.74
N ASN A 651 16.19 30.67 22.87
CA ASN A 651 16.06 29.31 23.39
C ASN A 651 14.90 28.56 22.73
N ARG A 652 14.86 27.24 22.93
CA ARG A 652 13.81 26.33 22.43
C ARG A 652 12.40 26.72 22.90
N ASP A 653 12.29 27.37 24.06
CA ASP A 653 11.03 27.87 24.63
C ASP A 653 10.61 29.24 24.07
N GLY A 654 11.35 29.79 23.09
CA GLY A 654 11.06 31.07 22.44
C GLY A 654 11.63 32.31 23.15
N ASN A 655 12.11 32.17 24.39
CA ASN A 655 12.72 33.26 25.18
C ASN A 655 14.15 33.60 24.73
N PHE A 656 14.57 34.84 24.93
CA PHE A 656 15.90 35.32 24.57
C PHE A 656 16.86 35.35 25.78
N MET A 657 18.14 35.13 25.52
CA MET A 657 19.23 35.27 26.49
C MET A 657 20.51 35.75 25.80
N VAL A 658 21.41 36.38 26.54
CA VAL A 658 22.77 36.67 26.08
C VAL A 658 23.73 35.76 26.85
N GLY A 659 24.40 34.83 26.17
CA GLY A 659 25.25 33.82 26.81
C GLY A 659 26.67 33.80 26.28
N CYS A 660 27.62 33.36 27.11
CA CYS A 660 29.02 33.22 26.71
C CYS A 660 29.17 32.17 25.59
N SER A 661 29.98 32.49 24.57
CA SER A 661 30.33 31.55 23.49
C SER A 661 31.24 30.41 23.98
N GLY A 662 31.96 30.61 25.09
CA GLY A 662 32.80 29.60 25.74
C GLY A 662 32.04 28.59 26.61
N PHE A 663 30.71 28.46 26.49
CA PHE A 663 29.95 27.39 27.15
C PHE A 663 30.32 26.03 26.52
N PRO A 664 30.49 24.94 27.31
CA PRO A 664 30.16 24.80 28.75
C PRO A 664 31.25 25.26 29.74
N GLN A 665 32.43 25.65 29.28
CA GLN A 665 33.58 26.02 30.13
C GLN A 665 33.33 27.33 30.89
N CYS A 666 32.60 28.28 30.28
CA CYS A 666 32.08 29.48 30.92
C CYS A 666 30.55 29.49 30.86
N ARG A 667 29.89 29.49 32.02
CA ARG A 667 28.41 29.46 32.13
C ARG A 667 27.77 30.85 32.28
N ASN A 668 28.50 31.92 31.99
CA ASN A 668 27.99 33.27 32.12
C ASN A 668 26.82 33.51 31.16
N ALA A 669 25.70 33.99 31.68
CA ALA A 669 24.48 34.24 30.92
C ALA A 669 23.64 35.35 31.56
N ILE A 670 23.11 36.23 30.73
CA ILE A 670 22.13 37.27 31.09
C ILE A 670 20.79 36.85 30.48
N TRP A 671 19.81 36.60 31.34
CA TRP A 671 18.47 36.22 30.93
C TRP A 671 17.64 37.47 30.67
N LEU A 672 17.01 37.53 29.49
CA LEU A 672 16.20 38.68 29.09
C LEU A 672 14.73 38.47 29.48
N PRO A 673 13.92 39.54 29.53
CA PRO A 673 12.50 39.46 29.86
C PRO A 673 11.74 38.45 28.98
N GLY A 674 10.83 37.69 29.58
CA GLY A 674 9.99 36.74 28.85
C GLY A 674 9.04 37.41 27.85
N SER A 675 8.70 38.68 28.05
CA SER A 675 7.78 39.47 27.21
C SER A 675 8.36 39.90 25.86
N ILE A 676 9.63 39.58 25.57
CA ILE A 676 10.26 39.88 24.29
C ILE A 676 9.65 39.00 23.18
N LEU A 677 9.18 39.66 22.12
CA LEU A 677 8.74 39.04 20.87
C LEU A 677 9.90 38.88 19.88
N GLU A 678 10.70 39.93 19.70
CA GLU A 678 11.86 39.97 18.81
C GLU A 678 13.02 40.72 19.49
N ALA A 679 14.25 40.27 19.27
CA ALA A 679 15.47 40.96 19.70
C ALA A 679 16.57 40.80 18.64
N ALA A 680 17.22 41.90 18.27
CA ALA A 680 18.32 41.94 17.32
C ALA A 680 19.41 42.90 17.79
N VAL A 681 20.68 42.50 17.73
CA VAL A 681 21.81 43.34 18.08
C VAL A 681 22.04 44.36 16.96
N THR A 682 22.33 45.59 17.34
CA THR A 682 22.57 46.69 16.41
C THR A 682 24.05 47.05 16.35
N SER A 683 24.45 47.82 15.35
CA SER A 683 25.81 48.39 15.26
C SER A 683 26.06 49.52 16.27
N ASN A 684 25.03 49.99 17.00
CA ASN A 684 25.15 51.09 17.95
C ASN A 684 25.81 50.61 19.25
N ILE A 685 26.80 51.34 19.75
CA ILE A 685 27.52 51.01 20.99
C ILE A 685 27.01 51.91 22.11
N CYS A 686 26.79 51.33 23.29
CA CYS A 686 26.42 52.07 24.48
C CYS A 686 27.56 53.01 24.92
N SER A 687 27.28 54.31 25.03
CA SER A 687 28.25 55.32 25.47
C SER A 687 28.55 55.30 26.98
N SER A 688 27.79 54.53 27.76
CA SER A 688 27.83 54.57 29.23
C SER A 688 28.48 53.33 29.86
N CYS A 689 28.55 52.20 29.15
CA CYS A 689 29.08 50.95 29.69
C CYS A 689 30.59 50.81 29.44
N ASN A 690 31.36 50.56 30.50
CA ASN A 690 32.79 50.27 30.45
C ASN A 690 33.12 49.03 31.31
N PRO A 691 33.98 48.08 30.86
CA PRO A 691 34.68 48.04 29.58
C PRO A 691 33.74 47.84 28.39
N GLY A 692 33.89 48.67 27.36
CA GLY A 692 33.20 48.56 26.08
C GLY A 692 34.06 47.84 25.02
N PRO A 693 33.49 47.53 23.84
CA PRO A 693 32.15 47.91 23.39
C PRO A 693 31.04 46.99 23.94
N VAL A 694 29.90 47.60 24.28
CA VAL A 694 28.62 46.90 24.51
C VAL A 694 27.63 47.35 23.44
N TYR A 695 27.27 46.46 22.52
CA TYR A 695 26.33 46.74 21.44
C TYR A 695 24.89 46.77 21.97
N LEU A 696 24.11 47.75 21.51
CA LEU A 696 22.71 47.91 21.85
C LEU A 696 21.85 46.88 21.12
N ILE A 697 20.80 46.41 21.77
CA ILE A 697 19.86 45.43 21.23
C ILE A 697 18.52 46.13 20.99
N GLN A 698 18.00 46.02 19.78
CA GLN A 698 16.64 46.43 19.47
C GLN A 698 15.68 45.37 19.99
N PHE A 699 14.92 45.70 21.03
CA PHE A 699 13.86 44.86 21.59
C PHE A 699 12.50 45.27 21.05
N LYS A 700 11.67 44.26 20.78
CA LYS A 700 10.24 44.40 20.55
C LYS A 700 9.49 43.53 21.55
N PHE A 701 8.71 44.14 22.41
CA PHE A 701 7.94 43.48 23.47
C PHE A 701 6.50 43.23 23.03
N ARG A 702 5.89 42.16 23.56
CA ARG A 702 4.46 41.93 23.47
C ARG A 702 3.75 42.98 24.33
N GLN A 703 3.06 43.93 23.70
CA GLN A 703 2.49 45.12 24.37
C GLN A 703 1.56 44.78 25.55
N ILE A 704 0.84 43.67 25.49
CA ILE A 704 -0.07 43.21 26.55
C ILE A 704 0.69 42.68 27.79
N GLU A 705 1.96 42.32 27.63
CA GLU A 705 2.81 41.71 28.67
C GLU A 705 3.79 42.71 29.32
N ILE A 706 3.72 44.01 28.97
CA ILE A 706 4.51 45.08 29.60
C ILE A 706 3.59 46.13 30.24
N PRO A 707 3.99 46.79 31.35
CA PRO A 707 3.15 47.77 32.04
C PRO A 707 2.77 48.98 31.16
N PRO A 708 1.59 49.60 31.38
CA PRO A 708 1.23 50.86 30.72
C PRO A 708 2.27 51.94 30.98
N GLY A 709 2.83 52.55 29.92
CA GLY A 709 3.88 53.57 30.00
C GLY A 709 5.23 53.15 29.42
N PHE A 710 5.46 51.86 29.17
CA PHE A 710 6.65 51.36 28.48
C PHE A 710 6.40 51.22 26.96
N ASN A 711 7.41 51.54 26.15
CA ASN A 711 7.34 51.39 24.70
C ASN A 711 7.55 49.92 24.29
N ALA A 712 6.68 49.38 23.43
CA ALA A 712 6.88 48.05 22.87
C ALA A 712 8.17 47.93 22.05
N ASN A 713 8.68 49.02 21.46
CA ASN A 713 9.97 49.03 20.81
C ASN A 713 10.98 49.79 21.67
N HIS A 714 12.05 49.13 22.10
CA HIS A 714 13.09 49.73 22.95
C HIS A 714 14.47 49.36 22.44
N LEU A 715 15.33 50.35 22.20
CA LEU A 715 16.74 50.11 21.89
C LEU A 715 17.52 50.16 23.20
N GLY A 716 17.97 49.00 23.70
CA GLY A 716 18.48 48.89 25.06
C GLY A 716 19.84 48.24 25.22
N CYS A 717 20.49 48.53 26.35
CA CYS A 717 21.82 48.02 26.70
C CYS A 717 21.75 46.95 27.80
N ILE A 718 22.39 45.81 27.59
CA ILE A 718 22.52 44.74 28.62
C ILE A 718 23.72 44.95 29.57
N GLY A 719 24.52 45.99 29.36
CA GLY A 719 25.69 46.30 30.18
C GLY A 719 25.34 46.91 31.56
N GLY A 720 24.05 46.99 31.89
CA GLY A 720 23.57 47.38 33.21
C GLY A 720 23.32 48.86 33.39
N CYS A 721 23.45 49.72 32.37
CA CYS A 721 23.14 51.16 32.46
C CYS A 721 21.72 51.53 31.98
N ASP A 722 20.96 50.57 31.46
CA ASP A 722 19.62 50.79 30.93
C ASP A 722 18.56 50.54 32.01
N ASP A 723 18.06 51.63 32.60
CA ASP A 723 17.06 51.56 33.68
C ASP A 723 15.71 51.01 33.19
N THR A 724 15.36 51.23 31.91
CA THR A 724 14.10 50.75 31.32
C THR A 724 14.13 49.24 31.19
N LEU A 725 15.22 48.69 30.64
CA LEU A 725 15.40 47.24 30.52
C LEU A 725 15.50 46.57 31.90
N ARG A 726 16.17 47.21 32.87
CA ARG A 726 16.27 46.69 34.25
C ARG A 726 14.88 46.59 34.92
N GLN A 727 14.07 47.64 34.82
CA GLN A 727 12.70 47.64 35.34
C GLN A 727 11.83 46.58 34.65
N LEU A 728 11.94 46.43 33.32
CA LEU A 728 11.19 45.41 32.59
C LEU A 728 11.61 43.98 32.97
N ILE A 729 12.90 43.74 33.26
CA ILE A 729 13.39 42.44 33.78
C ILE A 729 12.77 42.14 35.15
N GLU A 730 12.72 43.13 36.04
CA GLU A 730 12.17 42.97 37.39
C GLU A 730 10.65 42.73 37.36
N ILE A 731 9.92 43.46 36.52
CA ILE A 731 8.45 43.40 36.45
C ILE A 731 7.97 42.18 35.66
N CYS A 732 8.56 41.91 34.49
CA CYS A 732 8.10 40.83 33.61
C CYS A 732 8.73 39.48 33.95
N GLY A 733 9.76 39.47 34.80
CA GLY A 733 10.57 38.30 35.10
C GLY A 733 11.46 37.85 33.95
N THR A 734 12.50 37.08 34.28
CA THR A 734 13.32 36.40 33.29
C THR A 734 12.72 35.05 32.94
N GLY A 735 12.82 34.63 31.67
CA GLY A 735 12.17 33.42 31.14
C GLY A 735 12.68 32.07 31.66
N SER A 736 13.16 31.97 32.91
CA SER A 736 13.50 30.70 33.58
C SER A 736 13.49 30.82 35.11
N ARG A 737 12.54 30.16 35.79
CA ARG A 737 12.65 29.80 37.22
C ARG A 737 12.90 28.30 37.33
N MET A 738 14.16 27.93 37.53
CA MET A 738 14.54 26.68 38.18
C MET A 738 15.23 27.04 39.50
N SER A 739 14.61 26.72 40.63
CA SER A 739 15.32 26.65 41.91
C SER A 739 14.96 25.34 42.63
N ALA A 740 15.95 24.89 43.40
CA ALA A 740 16.25 23.51 43.71
C ALA A 740 15.50 22.91 44.92
N ARG A 741 15.64 21.58 45.05
CA ARG A 741 15.11 20.71 46.12
C ARG A 741 15.47 21.16 47.55
N GLY A 742 14.54 20.98 48.48
CA GLY A 742 14.78 20.92 49.94
C GLY A 742 13.91 19.85 50.61
N ARG A 743 14.49 19.06 51.51
CA ARG A 743 13.93 17.88 52.22
C ARG A 743 13.07 18.26 53.46
N GLY A 744 11.88 17.64 53.58
CA GLY A 744 11.11 17.20 54.80
C GLY A 744 10.81 18.19 55.95
N PRO A 745 10.02 17.83 56.99
CA PRO A 745 9.08 16.71 57.19
C PRO A 745 7.67 17.14 57.71
N THR A 746 6.72 16.17 57.75
CA THR A 746 5.53 16.03 58.65
C THR A 746 4.58 17.22 58.92
N THR A 747 3.28 17.07 58.63
CA THR A 747 2.20 16.79 59.61
C THR A 747 0.78 16.98 59.02
N THR A 748 -0.12 16.09 59.48
CA THR A 748 -1.59 16.14 59.59
C THR A 748 -2.34 17.44 59.27
N SER A 749 -3.42 17.35 58.48
CA SER A 749 -4.81 17.51 58.98
C SER A 749 -5.86 17.50 57.86
N SER A 750 -7.08 17.22 58.32
CA SER A 750 -8.30 16.78 57.68
C SER A 750 -9.17 17.85 57.00
N ASN A 751 -10.07 17.34 56.15
CA ASN A 751 -11.44 17.81 55.87
C ASN A 751 -11.67 19.11 55.07
N GLY A 752 -12.59 19.01 54.10
CA GLY A 752 -13.40 20.13 53.65
C GLY A 752 -13.92 20.02 52.21
N GLN A 753 -14.99 19.26 51.99
CA GLN A 753 -15.88 19.47 50.85
C GLN A 753 -16.32 20.95 50.81
N ARG A 754 -16.23 21.59 49.64
CA ARG A 754 -17.18 22.65 49.25
C ARG A 754 -17.22 22.81 47.73
N SER A 755 -18.42 22.60 47.21
CA SER A 755 -18.87 22.86 45.84
C SER A 755 -18.76 24.33 45.47
N SER A 756 -18.43 24.62 44.21
CA SER A 756 -18.99 25.77 43.50
C SER A 756 -19.06 25.52 41.99
N ASN A 757 -20.29 25.37 41.50
CA ASN A 757 -20.68 25.42 40.10
C ASN A 757 -20.45 26.82 39.54
N ARG A 758 -19.80 26.93 38.37
CA ARG A 758 -20.03 28.01 37.41
C ARG A 758 -20.27 27.38 36.03
N HIS A 759 -21.52 27.45 35.58
CA HIS A 759 -21.96 27.01 34.27
C HIS A 759 -21.71 28.15 33.28
N ASN A 760 -20.82 27.96 32.30
CA ASN A 760 -20.70 28.87 31.16
C ASN A 760 -21.73 28.47 30.09
N ALA A 761 -22.45 29.46 29.56
CA ALA A 761 -23.38 29.29 28.44
C ALA A 761 -22.63 29.10 27.11
N CYS A 762 -23.21 28.32 26.19
CA CYS A 762 -22.68 28.11 24.84
C CYS A 762 -22.59 29.44 24.07
N ILE A 763 -21.47 29.69 23.40
CA ILE A 763 -21.19 31.01 22.78
C ILE A 763 -22.06 31.24 21.53
N HIS A 764 -22.57 30.17 20.91
CA HIS A 764 -23.35 30.23 19.68
C HIS A 764 -24.87 30.38 19.91
N CYS A 765 -25.42 29.85 21.00
CA CYS A 765 -26.87 29.92 21.27
C CYS A 765 -27.23 30.45 22.67
N GLN A 766 -26.25 30.76 23.51
CA GLN A 766 -26.39 31.25 24.88
C GLN A 766 -27.20 30.33 25.83
N GLN A 767 -27.37 29.05 25.48
CA GLN A 767 -27.99 28.05 26.35
C GLN A 767 -26.95 27.30 27.17
N THR A 768 -27.32 26.85 28.38
CA THR A 768 -26.48 26.03 29.25
C THR A 768 -26.80 24.54 29.05
N GLY A 769 -25.79 23.67 29.13
CA GLY A 769 -25.97 22.21 29.05
C GLY A 769 -25.28 21.49 27.89
N HIS A 770 -24.53 22.19 27.03
CA HIS A 770 -23.67 21.59 25.99
C HIS A 770 -22.45 22.49 25.72
N SER A 771 -21.39 21.90 25.15
CA SER A 771 -20.19 22.63 24.76
C SER A 771 -20.42 23.40 23.44
N SER A 772 -19.68 24.49 23.19
CA SER A 772 -19.82 25.27 21.95
C SER A 772 -19.52 24.47 20.68
N ASN A 773 -18.82 23.34 20.80
CA ASN A 773 -18.49 22.46 19.68
C ASN A 773 -19.63 21.52 19.28
N ASP A 774 -20.66 21.38 20.12
CA ASP A 774 -21.79 20.47 19.91
C ASP A 774 -23.12 21.23 19.65
N CYS A 775 -23.03 22.49 19.20
CA CYS A 775 -24.19 23.36 19.08
C CYS A 775 -25.04 23.00 17.82
N PRO A 776 -26.32 22.59 17.97
CA PRO A 776 -27.15 22.10 16.85
C PRO A 776 -27.53 23.14 15.79
N SER A 777 -27.20 24.43 16.00
CA SER A 777 -27.56 25.54 15.11
C SER A 777 -26.60 25.75 13.92
N GLN A 778 -25.57 24.91 13.74
CA GLN A 778 -24.59 25.08 12.66
C GLN A 778 -25.01 24.52 11.28
N PHE A 779 -26.15 23.81 11.17
CA PHE A 779 -26.59 23.27 9.88
C PHE A 779 -27.88 23.94 9.39
N SER A 780 -27.76 25.15 8.83
CA SER A 780 -28.78 25.75 7.93
C SER A 780 -28.33 27.09 7.34
N ARG A 781 -27.96 27.12 6.05
CA ARG A 781 -28.46 28.05 4.99
C ARG A 781 -27.47 28.23 3.83
N SER A 782 -27.99 28.09 2.60
CA SER A 782 -27.31 28.40 1.35
C SER A 782 -27.46 29.88 0.94
N ARG A 783 -26.44 30.37 0.21
CA ARG A 783 -26.41 31.42 -0.85
C ARG A 783 -27.32 32.65 -0.71
N ASN A 784 -26.69 33.83 -0.55
CA ASN A 784 -26.75 34.89 -1.58
C ASN A 784 -25.70 35.99 -1.39
N SER A 785 -25.35 36.58 -2.52
CA SER A 785 -24.32 37.58 -2.86
C SER A 785 -24.41 38.94 -2.13
N GLN A 786 -23.25 39.50 -1.77
CA GLN A 786 -22.92 40.92 -1.94
C GLN A 786 -21.41 41.15 -1.73
N SER A 787 -20.78 41.86 -2.68
CA SER A 787 -19.38 42.28 -2.67
C SER A 787 -19.07 43.31 -1.58
N PRO A 788 -17.79 43.48 -1.19
CA PRO A 788 -17.14 44.72 -1.59
C PRO A 788 -15.68 44.58 -2.08
N THR A 789 -15.32 45.61 -2.84
CA THR A 789 -14.09 45.99 -3.53
C THR A 789 -12.76 45.87 -2.78
N ASN A 790 -11.87 45.05 -3.37
CA ASN A 790 -10.52 45.31 -3.88
C ASN A 790 -9.44 46.06 -3.05
N SER A 791 -8.27 45.42 -2.86
CA SER A 791 -6.91 45.96 -3.13
C SER A 791 -5.81 44.86 -3.07
N GLN A 792 -5.49 44.32 -4.26
CA GLN A 792 -4.20 43.87 -4.82
C GLN A 792 -3.13 43.10 -4.00
N ASN A 793 -2.86 41.86 -4.43
CA ASN A 793 -1.56 41.43 -5.00
C ASN A 793 -1.83 40.21 -5.92
N GLY A 794 -1.59 40.36 -7.22
CA GLY A 794 -2.07 39.44 -8.26
C GLY A 794 -1.06 38.39 -8.68
N GLU A 795 -1.43 37.12 -8.55
CA GLU A 795 -0.95 36.03 -9.40
C GLU A 795 -2.02 35.74 -10.47
N PRO A 796 -1.63 35.36 -11.71
CA PRO A 796 -2.60 35.01 -12.75
C PRO A 796 -3.32 33.70 -12.39
N SER A 797 -4.60 33.77 -12.03
CA SER A 797 -5.43 32.59 -11.83
C SER A 797 -5.91 32.06 -13.19
N VAL A 798 -5.33 30.95 -13.62
CA VAL A 798 -5.76 30.24 -14.84
C VAL A 798 -7.02 29.44 -14.53
N SER A 799 -8.13 29.76 -15.18
CA SER A 799 -9.39 29.02 -15.07
C SER A 799 -9.48 27.94 -16.15
N CYS A 800 -10.06 26.80 -15.78
CA CYS A 800 -10.30 25.69 -16.70
C CYS A 800 -11.32 26.11 -17.77
N SER A 801 -10.95 26.04 -19.05
CA SER A 801 -11.88 26.41 -20.15
C SER A 801 -13.03 25.42 -20.32
N THR A 802 -12.92 24.21 -19.76
CA THR A 802 -13.93 23.15 -19.87
C THR A 802 -14.98 23.20 -18.76
N CYS A 803 -14.59 23.53 -17.51
CA CYS A 803 -15.50 23.47 -16.36
C CYS A 803 -15.50 24.73 -15.48
N GLY A 804 -14.72 25.76 -15.83
CA GLY A 804 -14.69 27.06 -15.13
C GLY A 804 -14.01 27.08 -13.76
N MET A 805 -13.54 25.93 -13.27
CA MET A 805 -12.84 25.81 -11.98
C MET A 805 -11.42 26.40 -12.06
N PRO A 806 -10.88 26.99 -10.97
CA PRO A 806 -9.50 27.43 -10.92
C PRO A 806 -8.55 26.22 -11.06
N CYS A 807 -7.56 26.34 -11.94
CA CYS A 807 -6.58 25.29 -12.18
C CYS A 807 -5.45 25.34 -11.15
N VAL A 808 -4.88 24.17 -10.87
CA VAL A 808 -3.75 24.01 -9.94
C VAL A 808 -2.47 23.92 -10.75
N LEU A 809 -1.45 24.69 -10.36
CA LEU A 809 -0.11 24.63 -10.95
C LEU A 809 0.60 23.35 -10.48
N ARG A 810 1.16 22.59 -11.43
CA ARG A 810 1.90 21.34 -11.24
C ARG A 810 3.20 21.38 -12.01
N THR A 811 4.14 20.51 -11.67
CA THR A 811 5.43 20.38 -12.35
C THR A 811 5.52 19.03 -13.04
N ALA A 812 5.88 19.01 -14.32
CA ALA A 812 6.03 17.80 -15.13
C ALA A 812 7.31 17.05 -14.77
N ASN A 813 7.22 15.72 -14.78
CA ASN A 813 8.29 14.79 -14.41
C ASN A 813 8.69 13.84 -15.54
N THR A 814 8.13 13.98 -16.75
CA THR A 814 8.51 13.16 -17.92
C THR A 814 9.91 13.51 -18.42
N ALA A 815 10.61 12.53 -19.00
CA ALA A 815 12.00 12.69 -19.47
C ALA A 815 12.21 13.93 -20.36
N ASN A 816 11.22 14.24 -21.21
CA ASN A 816 11.26 15.37 -22.14
C ASN A 816 10.79 16.71 -21.55
N ASN A 817 10.11 16.73 -20.40
CA ASN A 817 9.51 17.94 -19.83
C ASN A 817 9.82 18.15 -18.34
N ARG A 818 10.81 17.44 -17.80
CA ARG A 818 11.18 17.46 -16.37
C ARG A 818 11.42 18.88 -15.87
N GLY A 819 10.66 19.29 -14.85
CA GLY A 819 10.76 20.61 -14.24
C GLY A 819 9.92 21.72 -14.89
N ARG A 820 9.22 21.45 -16.00
CA ARG A 820 8.30 22.43 -16.62
C ARG A 820 6.99 22.51 -15.82
N LYS A 821 6.46 23.71 -15.63
CA LYS A 821 5.19 23.89 -14.89
C LYS A 821 3.98 23.97 -15.82
N PHE A 822 2.86 23.42 -15.39
CA PHE A 822 1.58 23.44 -16.10
C PHE A 822 0.41 23.59 -15.13
N TYR A 823 -0.64 24.28 -15.57
CA TYR A 823 -1.91 24.35 -14.88
C TYR A 823 -2.77 23.15 -15.29
N SER A 824 -3.43 22.50 -14.33
CA SER A 824 -4.35 21.38 -14.58
C SER A 824 -5.64 21.55 -13.80
N CYS A 825 -6.75 21.06 -14.35
CA CYS A 825 -8.03 21.09 -13.66
C CYS A 825 -8.03 20.11 -12.46
N PRO A 826 -8.53 20.51 -11.28
CA PRO A 826 -8.63 19.62 -10.13
C PRO A 826 -9.77 18.58 -10.23
N SER A 827 -10.67 18.70 -11.21
CA SER A 827 -11.75 17.72 -11.41
C SER A 827 -11.23 16.46 -12.11
N GLN A 828 -11.46 15.28 -11.51
CA GLN A 828 -11.00 13.99 -12.04
C GLN A 828 -11.66 13.57 -13.36
N GLU A 829 -12.76 14.22 -13.74
CA GLU A 829 -13.45 13.98 -15.01
C GLU A 829 -13.04 15.00 -16.11
N CYS A 830 -12.11 15.92 -15.80
CA CYS A 830 -11.73 17.01 -16.68
C CYS A 830 -10.23 16.97 -17.03
N ASN A 831 -9.91 16.71 -18.31
CA ASN A 831 -8.53 16.58 -18.80
C ASN A 831 -7.88 17.91 -19.22
N PHE A 832 -8.40 19.05 -18.75
CA PHE A 832 -7.85 20.36 -19.09
C PHE A 832 -6.47 20.57 -18.46
N PHE A 833 -5.48 20.91 -19.28
CA PHE A 833 -4.20 21.44 -18.82
C PHE A 833 -3.61 22.46 -19.81
N ILE A 834 -2.74 23.34 -19.32
CA ILE A 834 -1.99 24.31 -20.13
C ILE A 834 -0.64 24.59 -19.49
N TRP A 835 0.43 24.68 -20.28
CA TRP A 835 1.76 25.00 -19.76
C TRP A 835 1.85 26.46 -19.29
N GLU A 836 2.60 26.72 -18.22
CA GLU A 836 2.75 28.06 -17.61
C GLU A 836 3.33 29.08 -18.61
N ASP A 837 4.22 28.64 -19.49
CA ASP A 837 4.81 29.43 -20.59
C ASP A 837 3.79 29.79 -21.69
N GLY A 838 2.71 29.02 -21.84
CA GLY A 838 1.61 29.28 -22.78
C GLY A 838 0.62 30.37 -22.32
N VAL A 839 0.64 30.77 -21.04
CA VAL A 839 -0.33 31.71 -20.45
C VAL A 839 0.05 33.17 -20.68
N SER A 840 1.31 33.45 -21.02
CA SER A 840 1.87 34.82 -21.07
C SER A 840 1.70 35.54 -22.42
N ASN A 841 1.03 34.95 -23.41
CA ASN A 841 0.95 35.50 -24.78
C ASN A 841 -0.47 35.88 -25.23
N GLY A 842 -1.18 36.63 -24.39
CA GLY A 842 -2.55 37.09 -24.66
C GLY A 842 -2.76 38.58 -24.39
N ASN A 843 -2.11 39.48 -25.13
CA ASN A 843 -2.65 40.83 -25.39
C ASN A 843 -1.89 41.54 -26.51
N GLY A 844 -2.49 41.65 -27.70
CA GLY A 844 -1.97 42.46 -28.80
C GLY A 844 -2.46 42.02 -30.18
N GLY A 845 -3.57 42.59 -30.63
CA GLY A 845 -4.10 42.37 -31.99
C GLY A 845 -3.24 43.03 -33.08
N ARG A 846 -3.03 42.26 -34.16
CA ARG A 846 -2.63 42.64 -35.54
C ARG A 846 -1.45 43.59 -35.71
N SER A 847 -0.34 43.04 -36.23
CA SER A 847 0.44 43.59 -37.35
C SER A 847 1.34 42.50 -37.92
N ILE A 848 1.29 42.30 -39.24
CA ILE A 848 2.27 41.52 -40.00
C ILE A 848 3.64 42.21 -39.85
N PRO A 849 4.74 41.46 -39.72
CA PRO A 849 5.86 41.73 -40.61
C PRO A 849 6.39 40.49 -41.31
N SER A 850 6.81 40.77 -42.54
CA SER A 850 7.46 39.95 -43.53
C SER A 850 8.46 38.93 -43.02
N THR A 851 8.33 37.71 -43.53
CA THR A 851 9.42 36.77 -43.74
C THR A 851 10.60 37.47 -44.42
N ASN A 852 11.72 37.56 -43.71
CA ASN A 852 12.98 37.96 -44.32
C ASN A 852 13.58 36.75 -45.04
N ARG A 853 13.78 36.92 -46.35
CA ARG A 853 14.42 35.97 -47.24
C ARG A 853 15.87 35.76 -46.82
N SER A 854 16.30 34.50 -46.72
CA SER A 854 17.65 34.10 -47.09
C SER A 854 17.54 33.06 -48.19
N ALA A 855 17.97 33.50 -49.37
CA ALA A 855 18.01 32.74 -50.60
C ALA A 855 19.10 31.67 -50.54
N PHE A 856 18.80 30.47 -51.02
CA PHE A 856 19.74 29.68 -51.79
C PHE A 856 19.06 29.06 -53.01
N ASN A 857 19.88 28.91 -54.03
CA ASN A 857 19.57 29.11 -55.44
C ASN A 857 18.82 27.95 -56.09
N SER A 858 18.02 28.33 -57.07
CA SER A 858 17.27 27.51 -58.03
C SER A 858 18.16 26.75 -59.02
N GLY A 859 17.63 25.64 -59.55
CA GLY A 859 18.12 25.04 -60.79
C GLY A 859 17.22 23.98 -61.44
N ARG A 860 16.20 24.41 -62.21
CA ARG A 860 15.63 23.80 -63.46
C ARG A 860 14.90 22.45 -63.33
N ARG A 861 13.82 22.08 -64.04
CA ARG A 861 12.99 22.43 -65.23
C ARG A 861 11.64 21.71 -64.95
N GLY A 862 10.42 22.11 -65.30
CA GLY A 862 9.87 22.78 -66.49
C GLY A 862 8.76 21.88 -67.08
N GLY A 863 7.51 22.35 -67.18
CA GLY A 863 6.44 21.66 -67.94
C GLY A 863 5.01 22.13 -67.62
N ARG A 864 4.36 22.78 -68.59
CA ARG A 864 3.02 23.41 -68.56
C ARG A 864 1.91 22.48 -69.10
N GLY A 865 0.65 22.75 -68.72
CA GLY A 865 -0.57 22.42 -69.49
C GLY A 865 -1.84 22.54 -68.63
N GLN A 866 -2.50 23.71 -68.53
CA GLN A 866 -3.65 24.22 -69.31
C GLN A 866 -5.03 23.54 -69.07
N SER A 867 -5.88 24.30 -68.35
CA SER A 867 -7.33 24.57 -68.54
C SER A 867 -8.34 23.46 -68.88
N GLY A 868 -9.37 23.36 -68.04
CA GLY A 868 -10.69 22.83 -68.41
C GLY A 868 -11.75 23.08 -67.34
N HIS A 869 -12.66 24.03 -67.57
CA HIS A 869 -13.92 24.16 -66.83
C HIS A 869 -14.93 23.13 -67.38
N ASN A 870 -15.56 22.33 -66.52
CA ASN A 870 -16.99 22.00 -66.68
C ASN A 870 -17.66 21.43 -65.41
N ARG A 871 -18.97 21.60 -65.38
CA ARG A 871 -19.92 21.54 -64.26
C ARG A 871 -20.29 20.12 -63.78
N SER A 872 -20.56 20.04 -62.48
CA SER A 872 -21.51 19.22 -61.69
C SER A 872 -22.10 17.92 -62.27
N HIS A 873 -21.96 16.83 -61.51
CA HIS A 873 -23.09 16.01 -61.06
C HIS A 873 -22.75 15.39 -59.69
N THR A 874 -23.48 15.83 -58.66
CA THR A 874 -23.46 15.30 -57.29
C THR A 874 -24.36 14.08 -57.19
N ALA A 875 -23.81 12.94 -56.79
CA ALA A 875 -24.56 11.82 -56.23
C ALA A 875 -24.18 11.72 -54.75
N ASP A 876 -25.15 11.92 -53.88
CA ASP A 876 -25.01 11.86 -52.41
C ASP A 876 -24.77 10.40 -51.96
N THR A 877 -23.64 10.15 -51.29
CA THR A 877 -23.40 8.95 -50.48
C THR A 877 -23.38 9.37 -49.01
N THR A 878 -24.36 8.88 -48.24
CA THR A 878 -24.52 9.13 -46.81
C THR A 878 -23.70 8.13 -45.98
N PHE A 879 -22.93 8.63 -45.00
CA PHE A 879 -22.21 7.84 -43.99
C PHE A 879 -22.98 7.82 -42.66
N VAL A 880 -22.92 6.69 -41.94
CA VAL A 880 -23.59 6.48 -40.63
C VAL A 880 -22.54 6.14 -39.57
N THR A 881 -22.64 6.72 -38.37
CA THR A 881 -21.81 6.37 -37.20
C THR A 881 -22.48 5.30 -36.34
N ALA A 882 -21.71 4.67 -35.44
CA ALA A 882 -22.11 3.52 -34.61
C ALA A 882 -23.31 3.73 -33.65
N THR A 883 -23.92 4.92 -33.59
CA THR A 883 -25.13 5.20 -32.78
C THR A 883 -26.40 5.46 -33.59
N GLY A 884 -26.35 5.44 -34.92
CA GLY A 884 -27.56 5.35 -35.76
C GLY A 884 -28.36 6.63 -36.03
N ASP A 885 -27.85 7.84 -35.75
CA ASP A 885 -28.52 9.09 -36.11
C ASP A 885 -27.99 9.70 -37.44
N PRO A 886 -28.85 10.28 -38.30
CA PRO A 886 -28.44 10.87 -39.58
C PRO A 886 -27.85 12.27 -39.39
N VAL A 887 -26.62 12.49 -39.89
CA VAL A 887 -25.95 13.80 -39.84
C VAL A 887 -26.04 14.48 -41.21
N SER A 888 -26.57 15.71 -41.24
CA SER A 888 -26.52 16.57 -42.43
C SER A 888 -25.06 16.93 -42.74
N ASN A 889 -24.73 17.13 -44.02
CA ASN A 889 -23.40 17.39 -44.61
C ASN A 889 -22.67 18.67 -44.11
N ARG A 890 -22.71 18.97 -42.80
CA ARG A 890 -22.29 20.20 -42.14
C ARG A 890 -21.40 19.86 -40.94
N CYS A 891 -20.30 20.58 -40.80
CA CYS A 891 -19.43 20.57 -39.63
C CYS A 891 -20.25 20.63 -38.34
N TYR A 892 -20.19 19.62 -37.46
CA TYR A 892 -21.04 19.59 -36.26
C TYR A 892 -20.67 20.66 -35.21
N VAL A 893 -19.51 21.32 -35.35
CA VAL A 893 -19.05 22.39 -34.43
C VAL A 893 -19.63 23.75 -34.82
N CYS A 894 -19.80 24.06 -36.11
CA CYS A 894 -20.27 25.38 -36.56
C CYS A 894 -21.41 25.35 -37.59
N GLY A 895 -21.85 24.18 -38.03
CA GLY A 895 -22.91 24.00 -39.02
C GLY A 895 -22.52 24.32 -40.48
N ASP A 896 -21.24 24.49 -40.78
CA ASP A 896 -20.74 24.83 -42.13
C ASP A 896 -20.43 23.56 -42.96
N PRO A 897 -20.99 23.41 -44.17
CA PRO A 897 -20.77 22.24 -45.03
C PRO A 897 -19.42 22.18 -45.76
N SER A 898 -18.58 23.22 -45.67
CA SER A 898 -17.32 23.31 -46.42
C SER A 898 -16.13 22.59 -45.79
N HIS A 899 -16.24 22.11 -44.55
CA HIS A 899 -15.13 21.49 -43.82
C HIS A 899 -15.62 20.51 -42.73
N PHE A 900 -14.74 19.61 -42.28
CA PHE A 900 -15.02 18.68 -41.19
C PHE A 900 -14.69 19.29 -39.82
N ALA A 901 -15.30 18.75 -38.76
CA ALA A 901 -15.14 19.28 -37.40
C ALA A 901 -13.70 19.28 -36.88
N ASN A 902 -12.84 18.40 -37.39
CA ASN A 902 -11.43 18.32 -37.03
C ASN A 902 -10.59 19.50 -37.55
N VAL A 903 -11.08 20.23 -38.56
CA VAL A 903 -10.48 21.45 -39.12
C VAL A 903 -11.37 22.68 -38.93
N CYS A 904 -12.34 22.61 -38.01
CA CYS A 904 -13.26 23.72 -37.77
C CYS A 904 -12.55 24.92 -37.13
N PRO A 905 -12.63 26.12 -37.73
CA PRO A 905 -12.02 27.33 -37.16
C PRO A 905 -12.58 27.73 -35.79
N ASN A 906 -13.79 27.26 -35.46
CA ASN A 906 -14.45 27.50 -34.17
C ASN A 906 -14.20 26.36 -33.16
N ARG A 907 -13.31 25.41 -33.47
CA ARG A 907 -12.94 24.33 -32.56
C ARG A 907 -12.02 24.89 -31.47
N GLY A 908 -12.61 25.33 -30.37
CA GLY A 908 -11.88 25.87 -29.21
C GLY A 908 -12.44 27.17 -28.61
N MET A 909 -13.64 27.61 -29.01
CA MET A 909 -14.42 28.63 -28.29
C MET A 909 -15.52 28.01 -27.44
#